data_AF-A0A959M776-F1
#
_entry.id   AF-A0A959M776-F1
#
_cell.length_a   1.000
_cell.length_b   1.000
_cell.length_c   1.000
_cell.angle_alpha   90.00
_cell.angle_beta   90.00
_cell.angle_gamma   90.00
#
_symmetry.space_group_name_H-M   'P 1'
#
loop_
_entity.id
_entity.type
_entity.pdbx_description
1 polymer ?
#
loop_
_entity_poly.entity_id
_entity_poly.type
_entity_poly.pdbx_seq_one_letter_code
_entity_poly.pdbx_strand_id
1 'polypeptide(L)'
;MTKSTVRMCALLLCTFLSSFASAQSFCGTYEKPESIQPIDPESQIFMDRFGNHYSAEELAVSKMEAASANKVLSGDFNLTFSSGFSSAEMITICDVFAYISDVITLTPQGSPPEILISRPLLDPGILGTGSPIFRNRGCGFGDNMAFASMMGGLNADEAGNLLSGFLNITSGATFHTPDADPIGSSSFDLYTVVLHEALHILAFSSLIDADGSDAYGIYSMWDEYLYNTDINDFLLLDAPGGNTCCSRPVFNSLLTFPDDVDDNCANNIFFHNGSGTIAQVNANYGGGTPNDNTVKNILSHLDRCGTSGDQYVMFGSLAAGETRREMTGEEMDILFTLGYPKAGSTDFPCIVIGAPELVGFENGVEIPFSAFLDNDIIPTGGTFSFPAYCGNIWSISTITITATGIIIDNVSYSGVFSLCYLLEGCNGDCYQVQSQVFIFPDLADCGPCENGELFCHGSFDEFLPNTGYGTELQLGLPFCSYDNGVSNSADIYITSDGGRILRLASGGSPDEWLEHVYIPLSPPLEPGCKIEICLDALGFYCSDHQGLDIYGTNVENCSGLWESDCNPMAPYYCLGTMMVSQCYTTQELGFEVINCSHPLYPPEYNCSPGYNFFWFSNPLNLETICLEAANESTEAWNYLVISKEAAGPGGSVLVDNLHITSDCCDGYNPCGLEIIETCKDHSVTLTVLQDGIEIPMYNSDCCVSWTGVPGIPTIGCPPNPGMPAQNFNNINVPYGQYYCVEVVCGDCKLEYCGYAGDLCLDGGKMPEGLNQAIPNQKTPGIQLAPNPASLQIELSGNLLQIGQSWEIYDLNGRRVHAGFIQSEVAQEIKIEEFTDGLYFIQLRAPDGVILYSSRFVKQ
;
A
#
# COMPACT_ATOMS: atom_id res chain seq x y z
N MET A 1 19.54 103.16 5.77
CA MET A 1 19.11 102.30 6.89
C MET A 1 18.23 101.19 6.33
N THR A 2 18.61 99.94 6.62
CA THR A 2 17.84 98.66 6.59
C THR A 2 17.03 98.31 5.33
N LYS A 3 17.50 97.41 4.45
CA LYS A 3 17.45 95.91 4.52
C LYS A 3 16.03 95.33 4.69
N SER A 4 15.49 94.65 3.67
CA SER A 4 15.51 93.18 3.59
C SER A 4 14.81 92.65 2.32
N THR A 5 15.53 91.76 1.64
CA THR A 5 15.17 90.86 0.53
C THR A 5 14.47 89.60 1.06
N VAL A 6 13.88 88.79 0.16
CA VAL A 6 13.73 87.30 0.13
C VAL A 6 12.32 86.95 -0.35
N ARG A 7 12.09 86.71 -1.65
CA ARG A 7 12.12 85.40 -2.35
C ARG A 7 11.38 84.29 -1.58
N MET A 8 10.12 84.05 -1.95
CA MET A 8 9.34 82.89 -1.55
C MET A 8 9.01 82.07 -2.79
N CYS A 9 10.02 81.32 -3.25
CA CYS A 9 9.91 80.14 -4.10
C CYS A 9 10.67 79.03 -3.36
N ALA A 10 10.08 77.83 -3.31
CA ALA A 10 10.56 76.61 -2.66
C ALA A 10 10.30 76.48 -1.14
N LEU A 11 9.14 75.94 -0.75
CA LEU A 11 8.99 74.83 0.22
C LEU A 11 7.51 74.41 0.37
N LEU A 12 6.86 74.01 -0.72
CA LEU A 12 5.74 73.06 -0.64
C LEU A 12 6.28 71.74 -1.17
N LEU A 13 7.27 71.23 -0.42
CA LEU A 13 7.85 69.93 -0.58
C LEU A 13 6.86 68.95 0.02
N CYS A 14 6.34 68.07 -0.83
CA CYS A 14 5.68 66.81 -0.53
C CYS A 14 5.60 66.48 0.97
N THR A 15 4.51 66.86 1.63
CA THR A 15 3.91 65.95 2.59
C THR A 15 3.39 64.79 1.75
N PHE A 16 4.31 63.88 1.39
CA PHE A 16 3.94 62.48 1.29
C PHE A 16 3.24 62.21 2.61
N LEU A 17 1.91 62.14 2.55
CA LEU A 17 1.20 61.14 3.31
C LEU A 17 1.89 59.83 2.95
N SER A 18 2.96 59.51 3.66
CA SER A 18 3.20 58.14 4.06
C SER A 18 1.94 57.79 4.84
N SER A 19 0.90 57.39 4.10
CA SER A 19 -0.05 56.41 4.58
C SER A 19 0.84 55.39 5.25
N PHE A 20 0.85 55.41 6.59
CA PHE A 20 1.30 54.28 7.37
C PHE A 20 0.61 53.10 6.68
N ALA A 21 1.41 52.24 6.05
CA ALA A 21 0.90 50.99 5.54
C ALA A 21 0.19 50.38 6.75
N SER A 22 -1.14 50.36 6.71
CA SER A 22 -1.94 49.60 7.66
C SER A 22 -1.29 48.23 7.68
N ALA A 23 -0.93 47.73 8.86
CA ALA A 23 -0.39 46.39 9.03
C ALA A 23 -1.24 45.45 8.15
N GLN A 24 -0.64 44.92 7.09
CA GLN A 24 -1.33 44.02 6.18
C GLN A 24 -1.34 42.67 6.88
N SER A 25 -2.52 42.15 7.16
CA SER A 25 -2.73 40.76 7.55
C SER A 25 -2.18 39.89 6.42
N PHE A 26 -1.15 39.09 6.68
CA PHE A 26 -0.56 38.24 5.62
C PHE A 26 -1.12 36.82 5.62
N CYS A 27 -1.58 36.33 6.77
CA CYS A 27 -2.37 35.10 6.87
C CYS A 27 -3.85 35.48 6.82
N GLY A 28 -4.65 34.69 6.09
CA GLY A 28 -6.09 34.89 6.01
C GLY A 28 -6.83 33.60 5.74
N THR A 29 -8.01 33.72 5.15
CA THR A 29 -8.91 32.58 4.89
C THR A 29 -8.84 32.14 3.45
N TYR A 30 -9.05 30.85 3.23
CA TYR A 30 -9.31 30.30 1.91
C TYR A 30 -10.70 29.66 1.89
N GLU A 31 -11.55 30.14 1.00
CA GLU A 31 -12.84 29.50 0.72
C GLU A 31 -12.68 28.66 -0.55
N LYS A 32 -12.90 27.35 -0.42
CA LYS A 32 -12.93 26.45 -1.57
C LYS A 32 -14.09 26.85 -2.48
N PRO A 33 -13.91 26.89 -3.81
CA PRO A 33 -15.05 27.02 -4.73
C PRO A 33 -16.11 25.96 -4.42
N GLU A 34 -17.40 26.35 -4.41
CA GLU A 34 -18.50 25.42 -4.15
C GLU A 34 -18.39 24.19 -5.05
N SER A 35 -18.29 23.01 -4.41
CA SER A 35 -18.40 21.74 -5.11
C SER A 35 -19.78 21.65 -5.76
N ILE A 36 -19.83 21.26 -7.04
CA ILE A 36 -21.10 21.01 -7.74
C ILE A 36 -21.73 19.70 -7.26
N GLN A 37 -20.96 18.81 -6.63
CA GLN A 37 -21.44 17.54 -6.11
C GLN A 37 -21.82 17.67 -4.63
N PRO A 38 -23.06 17.33 -4.24
CA PRO A 38 -23.42 17.20 -2.83
C PRO A 38 -22.55 16.12 -2.18
N ILE A 39 -21.94 16.44 -1.05
CA ILE A 39 -21.25 15.45 -0.22
C ILE A 39 -22.32 14.58 0.43
N ASP A 40 -22.19 13.26 0.31
CA ASP A 40 -23.08 12.32 0.98
C ASP A 40 -22.92 12.48 2.50
N PRO A 41 -24.00 12.78 3.27
CA PRO A 41 -23.93 12.89 4.72
C PRO A 41 -23.41 11.63 5.44
N GLU A 42 -23.46 10.46 4.78
CA GLU A 42 -22.95 9.20 5.33
C GLU A 42 -21.47 8.94 4.99
N SER A 43 -20.87 9.70 4.06
CA SER A 43 -19.44 9.62 3.76
C SER A 43 -18.60 10.27 4.85
N GLN A 44 -17.37 9.78 5.07
CA GLN A 44 -16.43 10.45 5.97
C GLN A 44 -16.14 11.86 5.44
N ILE A 45 -16.63 12.87 6.16
CA ILE A 45 -16.40 14.27 5.81
C ILE A 45 -15.08 14.71 6.43
N PHE A 46 -14.12 15.01 5.57
CA PHE A 46 -12.90 15.71 5.94
C PHE A 46 -13.16 17.21 5.88
N MET A 47 -12.49 17.97 6.74
CA MET A 47 -12.60 19.42 6.72
C MET A 47 -11.27 20.13 6.92
N ASP A 48 -11.17 21.35 6.45
CA ASP A 48 -10.03 22.21 6.74
C ASP A 48 -10.38 23.23 7.84
N ARG A 49 -9.41 24.01 8.31
CA ARG A 49 -9.63 24.98 9.40
C ARG A 49 -10.56 26.14 9.01
N PHE A 50 -10.77 26.36 7.72
CA PHE A 50 -11.62 27.42 7.20
C PHE A 50 -13.08 26.94 7.02
N GLY A 51 -13.36 25.69 7.36
CA GLY A 51 -14.68 25.09 7.25
C GLY A 51 -15.01 24.59 5.85
N ASN A 52 -14.01 24.42 4.98
CA ASN A 52 -14.19 23.74 3.70
C ASN A 52 -14.33 22.23 3.94
N HIS A 53 -15.22 21.59 3.19
CA HIS A 53 -15.49 20.16 3.29
C HIS A 53 -14.92 19.41 2.09
N TYR A 54 -14.47 18.18 2.33
CA TYR A 54 -13.88 17.31 1.32
C TYR A 54 -14.35 15.88 1.56
N SER A 55 -14.60 15.15 0.48
CA SER A 55 -14.71 13.70 0.54
C SER A 55 -13.32 13.07 0.45
N ALA A 56 -13.18 11.80 0.85
CA ALA A 56 -11.94 11.05 0.68
C ALA A 56 -11.50 11.04 -0.79
N GLU A 57 -12.45 10.83 -1.71
CA GLU A 57 -12.20 10.78 -3.15
C GLU A 57 -11.72 12.13 -3.67
N GLU A 58 -12.26 13.25 -3.17
CA GLU A 58 -11.80 14.56 -3.59
C GLU A 58 -10.34 14.81 -3.18
N LEU A 59 -9.96 14.43 -1.96
CA LEU A 59 -8.58 14.55 -1.49
C LEU A 59 -7.64 13.63 -2.28
N ALA A 60 -8.07 12.39 -2.57
CA ALA A 60 -7.32 11.45 -3.38
C ALA A 60 -7.14 11.91 -4.82
N VAL A 61 -8.20 12.39 -5.48
CA VAL A 61 -8.14 12.95 -6.84
C VAL A 61 -7.26 14.18 -6.87
N SER A 62 -7.42 15.10 -5.90
CA SER A 62 -6.56 16.29 -5.80
C SER A 62 -5.08 15.92 -5.67
N LYS A 63 -4.77 14.87 -4.91
CA LYS A 63 -3.43 14.31 -4.81
C LYS A 63 -2.95 13.74 -6.14
N MET A 64 -3.74 12.89 -6.80
CA MET A 64 -3.38 12.25 -8.08
C MET A 64 -3.15 13.27 -9.20
N GLU A 65 -4.07 14.23 -9.35
CA GLU A 65 -3.96 15.30 -10.34
C GLU A 65 -2.69 16.12 -10.11
N ALA A 66 -2.38 16.43 -8.85
CA ALA A 66 -1.20 17.20 -8.51
C ALA A 66 0.11 16.38 -8.61
N ALA A 67 0.08 15.08 -8.32
CA ALA A 67 1.25 14.20 -8.38
C ALA A 67 1.83 14.08 -9.81
N SER A 68 0.99 14.26 -10.82
CA SER A 68 1.43 14.33 -12.23
C SER A 68 2.32 15.55 -12.54
N ALA A 69 2.32 16.58 -11.69
CA ALA A 69 2.84 17.90 -12.03
C ALA A 69 4.25 18.17 -11.48
N ASN A 70 4.57 17.89 -10.21
CA ASN A 70 5.92 17.99 -9.59
C ASN A 70 5.86 17.57 -8.11
N LYS A 71 6.15 16.30 -7.79
CA LYS A 71 6.26 15.80 -6.40
C LYS A 71 7.72 15.82 -5.93
N VAL A 72 7.97 16.30 -4.71
CA VAL A 72 9.30 16.35 -4.08
C VAL A 72 9.20 15.93 -2.63
N LEU A 73 10.03 14.96 -2.21
CA LEU A 73 10.24 14.65 -0.80
C LEU A 73 11.20 15.69 -0.21
N SER A 74 10.78 16.39 0.86
CA SER A 74 11.58 17.40 1.53
C SER A 74 11.57 17.18 3.04
N GLY A 75 12.67 16.64 3.55
CA GLY A 75 12.73 16.11 4.90
C GLY A 75 11.73 14.97 5.06
N ASP A 76 10.85 15.11 6.05
CA ASP A 76 9.82 14.17 6.46
C ASP A 76 8.45 14.48 5.81
N PHE A 77 8.40 15.27 4.74
CA PHE A 77 7.16 15.71 4.06
C PHE A 77 7.17 15.44 2.56
N ASN A 78 6.04 14.97 2.03
CA ASN A 78 5.80 14.87 0.59
C ASN A 78 5.11 16.15 0.10
N LEU A 79 5.83 16.92 -0.72
CA LEU A 79 5.35 18.19 -1.25
C LEU A 79 4.95 18.03 -2.71
N THR A 80 3.72 18.43 -3.03
CA THR A 80 3.21 18.39 -4.41
C THR A 80 2.87 19.80 -4.88
N PHE A 81 3.54 20.26 -5.93
CA PHE A 81 3.38 21.64 -6.41
C PHE A 81 2.41 21.73 -7.58
N SER A 82 1.44 22.63 -7.48
CA SER A 82 0.69 23.09 -8.65
C SER A 82 1.59 23.85 -9.62
N SER A 83 1.11 24.07 -10.85
CA SER A 83 1.81 24.97 -11.79
C SER A 83 1.95 26.40 -11.24
N GLY A 84 2.93 27.15 -11.75
CA GLY A 84 3.08 28.59 -11.49
C GLY A 84 4.15 28.99 -10.46
N PHE A 85 4.86 28.04 -9.86
CA PHE A 85 6.04 28.33 -9.03
C PHE A 85 7.32 28.37 -9.86
N SER A 86 8.21 29.31 -9.54
CA SER A 86 9.59 29.30 -10.05
C SER A 86 10.45 28.31 -9.26
N SER A 87 11.56 27.85 -9.86
CA SER A 87 12.46 26.91 -9.18
C SER A 87 13.01 27.45 -7.86
N ALA A 88 13.29 28.75 -7.76
CA ALA A 88 13.79 29.37 -6.52
C ALA A 88 12.74 29.35 -5.41
N GLU A 89 11.47 29.55 -5.75
CA GLU A 89 10.37 29.48 -4.79
C GLU A 89 10.13 28.05 -4.33
N MET A 90 10.16 27.08 -5.25
CA MET A 90 10.06 25.65 -4.90
C MET A 90 11.18 25.23 -3.95
N ILE A 91 12.43 25.62 -4.24
CA ILE A 91 13.58 25.35 -3.36
C ILE A 91 13.35 26.00 -1.99
N THR A 92 12.92 27.27 -1.94
CA THR A 92 12.66 27.96 -0.67
C THR A 92 11.58 27.24 0.15
N ILE A 93 10.52 26.76 -0.49
CA ILE A 93 9.45 26.02 0.18
C ILE A 93 9.96 24.68 0.71
N CYS A 94 10.74 23.94 -0.09
CA CYS A 94 11.40 22.72 0.36
C CYS A 94 12.33 23.00 1.56
N ASP A 95 13.16 24.04 1.52
CA ASP A 95 14.07 24.37 2.62
C ASP A 95 13.33 24.63 3.94
N VAL A 96 12.09 25.14 3.91
CA VAL A 96 11.25 25.30 5.09
C VAL A 96 10.81 23.95 5.66
N PHE A 97 10.31 23.03 4.82
CA PHE A 97 9.89 21.71 5.30
C PHE A 97 11.07 20.83 5.73
N ALA A 98 12.22 20.98 5.09
CA ALA A 98 13.48 20.40 5.55
C ALA A 98 13.85 20.93 6.95
N TYR A 99 13.77 22.25 7.18
CA TYR A 99 14.00 22.83 8.50
C TYR A 99 13.01 22.32 9.56
N ILE A 100 11.72 22.21 9.23
CA ILE A 100 10.72 21.63 10.14
C ILE A 100 11.10 20.19 10.52
N SER A 101 11.60 19.41 9.55
CA SER A 101 12.05 18.02 9.77
C SER A 101 13.34 17.92 10.61
N ASP A 102 14.10 19.01 10.71
CA ASP A 102 15.22 19.11 11.67
C ASP A 102 14.74 19.41 13.10
N VAL A 103 13.48 19.82 13.28
CA VAL A 103 12.87 20.16 14.59
C VAL A 103 11.97 19.04 15.11
N ILE A 104 11.14 18.48 14.23
CA ILE A 104 10.24 17.34 14.50
C ILE A 104 10.56 16.19 13.55
N THR A 105 10.23 14.95 13.88
CA THR A 105 10.54 13.80 13.03
C THR A 105 9.38 12.82 12.88
N LEU A 106 9.43 11.95 11.87
CA LEU A 106 8.52 10.82 11.75
C LEU A 106 8.80 9.76 12.82
N THR A 107 7.73 9.14 13.34
CA THR A 107 7.89 7.89 14.08
C THR A 107 8.33 6.78 13.13
N PRO A 108 8.89 5.66 13.62
CA PRO A 108 9.21 4.52 12.76
C PRO A 108 8.01 3.94 11.99
N GLN A 109 6.80 4.16 12.50
CA GLN A 109 5.52 3.74 11.92
C GLN A 109 4.88 4.85 11.05
N GLY A 110 5.40 6.08 11.14
CA GLY A 110 4.88 7.24 10.45
C GLY A 110 5.16 7.22 8.96
N SER A 111 4.34 7.98 8.23
CA SER A 111 4.49 8.26 6.81
C SER A 111 4.64 9.78 6.59
N PRO A 112 5.41 10.21 5.57
CA PRO A 112 5.51 11.63 5.24
C PRO A 112 4.15 12.23 4.89
N PRO A 113 3.70 13.30 5.57
CA PRO A 113 2.45 13.97 5.24
C PRO A 113 2.45 14.49 3.81
N GLU A 114 1.30 14.42 3.14
CA GLU A 114 1.14 14.84 1.74
C GLU A 114 0.56 16.25 1.71
N ILE A 115 1.38 17.23 1.31
CA ILE A 115 1.01 18.64 1.30
C ILE A 115 0.85 19.13 -0.13
N LEU A 116 -0.35 19.62 -0.47
CA LEU A 116 -0.59 20.28 -1.74
C LEU A 116 -0.21 21.76 -1.65
N ILE A 117 0.73 22.17 -2.48
CA ILE A 117 1.22 23.55 -2.57
C ILE A 117 0.62 24.19 -3.82
N SER A 118 -0.21 25.21 -3.65
CA SER A 118 -0.95 25.81 -4.75
C SER A 118 -0.88 27.35 -4.82
N ARG A 119 -1.25 27.92 -5.97
CA ARG A 119 -1.34 29.39 -6.18
C ARG A 119 -2.76 29.83 -6.58
N PRO A 120 -3.73 29.79 -5.65
CA PRO A 120 -5.05 30.32 -5.94
C PRO A 120 -5.02 31.86 -5.89
N LEU A 121 -6.09 32.47 -6.38
CA LEU A 121 -6.34 33.89 -6.14
C LEU A 121 -6.79 34.05 -4.69
N LEU A 122 -5.93 34.64 -3.86
CA LEU A 122 -6.24 35.00 -2.47
C LEU A 122 -6.73 36.46 -2.39
N ASP A 123 -7.44 36.77 -1.31
CA ASP A 123 -7.92 38.13 -1.09
C ASP A 123 -6.77 39.14 -0.96
N PRO A 124 -6.97 40.41 -1.37
CA PRO A 124 -5.92 41.42 -1.31
C PRO A 124 -5.37 41.61 0.11
N GLY A 125 -4.05 41.42 0.25
CA GLY A 125 -3.33 41.55 1.51
C GLY A 125 -2.83 40.21 2.05
N ILE A 126 -3.53 39.12 1.73
CA ILE A 126 -3.12 37.77 2.12
C ILE A 126 -1.93 37.32 1.25
N LEU A 127 -0.84 36.93 1.90
CA LEU A 127 0.37 36.38 1.26
C LEU A 127 0.30 34.86 1.14
N GLY A 128 -0.31 34.20 2.11
CA GLY A 128 -0.53 32.76 2.08
C GLY A 128 -1.64 32.30 3.01
N THR A 129 -2.01 31.03 2.87
CA THR A 129 -2.87 30.32 3.82
C THR A 129 -2.37 28.88 3.96
N GLY A 130 -2.19 28.42 5.17
CA GLY A 130 -1.94 27.03 5.51
C GLY A 130 -3.14 26.44 6.24
N SER A 131 -3.60 25.27 5.82
CA SER A 131 -4.62 24.53 6.55
C SER A 131 -4.29 23.06 6.66
N PRO A 132 -4.39 22.47 7.86
CA PRO A 132 -4.45 21.03 8.00
C PRO A 132 -5.78 20.52 7.45
N ILE A 133 -5.79 19.23 7.11
CA ILE A 133 -7.03 18.46 6.98
C ILE A 133 -7.33 17.80 8.32
N PHE A 134 -8.57 17.94 8.77
CA PHE A 134 -9.12 17.29 9.94
C PHE A 134 -10.06 16.17 9.53
N ARG A 135 -9.91 15.02 10.18
CA ARG A 135 -10.89 13.94 10.18
C ARG A 135 -11.69 14.00 11.47
N ASN A 136 -13.01 14.01 11.40
CA ASN A 136 -13.83 13.93 12.61
C ASN A 136 -13.67 12.55 13.25
N ARG A 137 -13.05 12.51 14.43
CA ARG A 137 -12.77 11.28 15.18
C ARG A 137 -13.98 10.75 15.95
N GLY A 138 -15.08 11.50 15.95
CA GLY A 138 -16.05 11.43 17.03
C GLY A 138 -15.49 12.09 18.29
N CYS A 139 -16.26 12.10 19.39
CA CYS A 139 -15.78 12.65 20.67
C CYS A 139 -15.39 14.14 20.63
N GLY A 140 -15.96 14.93 19.71
CA GLY A 140 -15.80 16.39 19.74
C GLY A 140 -14.41 16.92 19.39
N PHE A 141 -13.46 16.09 18.93
CA PHE A 141 -12.15 16.52 18.47
C PHE A 141 -11.85 15.99 17.05
N GLY A 142 -11.12 16.78 16.27
CA GLY A 142 -10.65 16.40 14.93
C GLY A 142 -9.20 15.92 14.93
N ASP A 143 -8.94 14.80 14.25
CA ASP A 143 -7.58 14.33 13.99
C ASP A 143 -6.95 15.19 12.89
N ASN A 144 -5.84 15.86 13.20
CA ASN A 144 -5.02 16.47 12.16
C ASN A 144 -4.35 15.36 11.33
N MET A 145 -4.68 15.29 10.05
CA MET A 145 -4.14 14.29 9.12
C MET A 145 -2.62 14.36 9.00
N ALA A 146 -2.00 15.53 9.06
CA ALA A 146 -0.53 15.63 9.04
C ALA A 146 0.08 15.03 10.31
N PHE A 147 -0.51 15.29 11.48
CA PHE A 147 -0.09 14.64 12.72
C PHE A 147 -0.27 13.12 12.65
N ALA A 148 -1.46 12.66 12.24
CA ALA A 148 -1.76 11.23 12.13
C ALA A 148 -0.84 10.51 11.14
N SER A 149 -0.55 11.11 9.97
CA SER A 149 0.45 10.61 9.02
C SER A 149 1.81 10.46 9.69
N MET A 150 2.32 11.51 10.34
CA MET A 150 3.67 11.50 10.94
C MET A 150 3.83 10.48 12.08
N MET A 151 2.73 10.20 12.78
CA MET A 151 2.74 9.32 13.93
C MET A 151 2.49 7.86 13.53
N GLY A 152 1.83 7.60 12.39
CA GLY A 152 1.44 6.27 11.94
C GLY A 152 0.04 5.86 12.41
N GLY A 153 -0.83 6.84 12.70
CA GLY A 153 -2.20 6.64 13.19
C GLY A 153 -3.26 6.75 12.10
N LEU A 154 -2.85 6.57 10.85
CA LEU A 154 -3.71 6.47 9.68
C LEU A 154 -3.72 5.02 9.23
N ASN A 155 -4.86 4.54 8.75
CA ASN A 155 -4.86 3.24 8.07
C ASN A 155 -4.07 3.32 6.76
N ALA A 156 -3.70 2.17 6.18
CA ALA A 156 -2.88 2.12 4.98
C ALA A 156 -3.46 2.93 3.80
N ASP A 157 -4.79 2.94 3.67
CA ASP A 157 -5.48 3.68 2.62
C ASP A 157 -5.36 5.20 2.82
N GLU A 158 -5.48 5.69 4.04
CA GLU A 158 -5.38 7.12 4.33
C GLU A 158 -3.93 7.62 4.31
N ALA A 159 -3.00 6.85 4.91
CA ALA A 159 -1.58 7.19 5.03
C ALA A 159 -0.91 7.41 3.67
N GLY A 160 -1.42 6.75 2.63
CA GLY A 160 -0.88 6.76 1.28
C GLY A 160 -1.73 7.46 0.22
N ASN A 161 -3.01 7.75 0.45
CA ASN A 161 -3.89 8.21 -0.63
C ASN A 161 -4.48 9.61 -0.43
N LEU A 162 -4.52 10.13 0.79
CA LEU A 162 -5.16 11.43 1.06
C LEU A 162 -4.15 12.56 1.22
N LEU A 163 -4.59 13.79 0.97
CA LEU A 163 -3.84 14.99 1.34
C LEU A 163 -3.94 15.23 2.85
N SER A 164 -2.82 15.54 3.47
CA SER A 164 -2.73 15.88 4.89
C SER A 164 -2.94 17.38 5.16
N GLY A 165 -2.75 18.23 4.14
CA GLY A 165 -2.92 19.68 4.26
C GLY A 165 -2.73 20.45 2.96
N PHE A 166 -3.10 21.73 3.00
CA PHE A 166 -2.96 22.68 1.90
C PHE A 166 -2.07 23.84 2.28
N LEU A 167 -1.19 24.24 1.37
CA LEU A 167 -0.40 25.46 1.45
C LEU A 167 -0.66 26.30 0.19
N ASN A 168 -1.34 27.42 0.36
CA ASN A 168 -1.69 28.32 -0.74
C ASN A 168 -0.83 29.57 -0.66
N ILE A 169 -0.15 29.93 -1.74
CA ILE A 169 0.67 31.15 -1.84
C ILE A 169 0.08 32.08 -2.89
N THR A 170 -0.13 33.35 -2.55
CA THR A 170 -0.71 34.32 -3.48
C THR A 170 0.18 34.52 -4.71
N SER A 171 -0.40 34.74 -5.89
CA SER A 171 0.34 35.25 -7.05
C SER A 171 0.47 36.78 -7.05
N GLY A 172 -0.20 37.47 -6.13
CA GLY A 172 -0.31 38.93 -6.10
C GLY A 172 0.85 39.67 -5.42
N ALA A 173 1.79 38.95 -4.80
CA ALA A 173 2.89 39.51 -4.04
C ALA A 173 4.25 39.31 -4.72
N THR A 174 5.19 40.22 -4.42
CA THR A 174 6.61 40.02 -4.79
C THR A 174 7.33 39.34 -3.65
N PHE A 175 7.67 38.08 -3.86
CA PHE A 175 8.38 37.26 -2.89
C PHE A 175 9.89 37.38 -3.05
N HIS A 176 10.56 37.39 -1.90
CA HIS A 176 12.00 37.25 -1.76
C HIS A 176 12.32 35.80 -1.37
N THR A 177 13.30 35.21 -2.05
CA THR A 177 13.85 33.89 -1.73
C THR A 177 15.24 34.06 -1.08
N PRO A 178 15.67 33.22 -0.13
CA PRO A 178 16.93 33.39 0.61
C PRO A 178 18.18 33.54 -0.27
N ASP A 179 18.22 32.88 -1.44
CA ASP A 179 19.31 33.01 -2.43
C ASP A 179 19.54 34.44 -2.96
N ALA A 180 18.59 35.35 -2.73
CA ALA A 180 18.63 36.73 -3.18
C ALA A 180 18.95 37.73 -2.06
N ASP A 181 19.33 37.29 -0.86
CA ASP A 181 19.59 38.16 0.30
C ASP A 181 20.57 39.32 0.01
N PRO A 182 20.38 40.51 0.62
CA PRO A 182 19.39 40.83 1.65
C PRO A 182 18.00 41.18 1.08
N ILE A 183 16.95 40.94 1.86
CA ILE A 183 15.57 41.28 1.49
C ILE A 183 15.39 42.80 1.25
N GLY A 184 14.69 43.14 0.18
CA GLY A 184 14.32 44.53 -0.13
C GLY A 184 13.15 45.02 0.73
N SER A 185 13.06 46.34 0.96
CA SER A 185 11.97 46.93 1.75
C SER A 185 10.57 46.89 1.11
N SER A 186 10.45 46.29 -0.08
CA SER A 186 9.20 46.17 -0.85
C SER A 186 8.84 44.72 -1.17
N SER A 187 9.62 43.75 -0.68
CA SER A 187 9.40 42.33 -0.88
C SER A 187 9.06 41.66 0.45
N PHE A 188 8.29 40.59 0.38
CA PHE A 188 7.99 39.75 1.54
C PHE A 188 8.87 38.50 1.51
N ASP A 189 9.33 38.06 2.67
CA ASP A 189 10.18 36.87 2.79
C ASP A 189 9.34 35.60 2.61
N LEU A 190 9.52 34.88 1.50
CA LEU A 190 8.74 33.68 1.23
C LEU A 190 9.00 32.60 2.28
N TYR A 191 10.25 32.47 2.74
CA TYR A 191 10.62 31.49 3.77
C TYR A 191 9.78 31.71 5.04
N THR A 192 9.70 32.96 5.52
CA THR A 192 8.88 33.30 6.69
C THR A 192 7.40 33.01 6.49
N VAL A 193 6.85 33.37 5.32
CA VAL A 193 5.43 33.11 5.00
C VAL A 193 5.16 31.61 4.98
N VAL A 194 5.99 30.83 4.30
CA VAL A 194 5.81 29.37 4.19
C VAL A 194 5.97 28.69 5.56
N LEU A 195 6.94 29.12 6.38
CA LEU A 195 7.12 28.56 7.73
C LEU A 195 5.89 28.83 8.60
N HIS A 196 5.32 30.02 8.51
CA HIS A 196 4.08 30.37 9.20
C HIS A 196 2.91 29.48 8.77
N GLU A 197 2.65 29.38 7.46
CA GLU A 197 1.55 28.56 6.96
C GLU A 197 1.78 27.06 7.21
N ALA A 198 3.03 26.59 7.20
CA ALA A 198 3.35 25.20 7.52
C ALA A 198 3.07 24.87 8.99
N LEU A 199 3.29 25.80 9.92
CA LEU A 199 2.91 25.60 11.34
C LEU A 199 1.40 25.49 11.52
N HIS A 200 0.60 26.22 10.74
CA HIS A 200 -0.84 26.01 10.71
C HIS A 200 -1.21 24.59 10.27
N ILE A 201 -0.54 24.05 9.23
CA ILE A 201 -0.71 22.64 8.81
C ILE A 201 -0.32 21.66 9.93
N LEU A 202 0.63 22.03 10.80
CA LEU A 202 1.02 21.25 11.98
C LEU A 202 0.14 21.51 13.22
N ALA A 203 -1.13 21.84 13.00
CA ALA A 203 -2.15 22.02 14.03
C ALA A 203 -2.06 23.30 14.87
N PHE A 204 -1.32 24.34 14.46
CA PHE A 204 -1.46 25.68 15.06
C PHE A 204 -2.76 26.34 14.56
N SER A 205 -3.91 25.72 14.81
CA SER A 205 -5.17 26.13 14.22
C SER A 205 -6.34 25.81 15.14
N SER A 206 -7.11 26.84 15.47
CA SER A 206 -8.34 26.74 16.23
C SER A 206 -9.53 26.39 15.34
N LEU A 207 -10.45 25.59 15.88
CA LEU A 207 -11.75 25.29 15.28
C LEU A 207 -12.92 25.86 16.11
N ILE A 208 -12.64 26.80 17.03
CA ILE A 208 -13.68 27.48 17.82
C ILE A 208 -14.32 28.60 16.97
N ASP A 209 -15.64 28.52 16.74
CA ASP A 209 -16.43 29.55 16.06
C ASP A 209 -16.67 30.78 16.96
N ALA A 210 -17.22 31.86 16.40
CA ALA A 210 -17.32 33.14 17.10
C ALA A 210 -18.28 33.14 18.30
N ASP A 211 -19.15 32.14 18.41
CA ASP A 211 -20.03 31.92 19.56
C ASP A 211 -19.50 30.87 20.55
N GLY A 212 -18.29 30.35 20.30
CA GLY A 212 -17.67 29.29 21.08
C GLY A 212 -18.03 27.87 20.62
N SER A 213 -18.93 27.70 19.64
CA SER A 213 -19.25 26.38 19.14
C SER A 213 -18.06 25.74 18.45
N ASP A 214 -18.07 24.41 18.44
CA ASP A 214 -17.20 23.63 17.57
C ASP A 214 -17.52 23.92 16.09
N ALA A 215 -16.48 23.83 15.26
CA ALA A 215 -16.68 23.78 13.83
C ALA A 215 -17.14 22.37 13.46
N TYR A 216 -18.44 22.22 13.16
CA TYR A 216 -19.01 20.99 12.60
C TYR A 216 -18.89 19.73 13.47
N GLY A 217 -19.05 19.89 14.78
CA GLY A 217 -19.01 18.80 15.74
C GLY A 217 -17.63 18.51 16.30
N ILE A 218 -16.59 19.27 15.93
CA ILE A 218 -15.21 19.08 16.40
C ILE A 218 -14.48 20.38 16.77
N TYR A 219 -13.66 20.29 17.81
CA TYR A 219 -12.58 21.22 18.13
C TYR A 219 -11.23 20.64 17.66
N SER A 220 -10.17 21.46 17.59
CA SER A 220 -8.82 20.94 17.33
C SER A 220 -8.11 20.58 18.63
N MET A 221 -7.06 19.75 18.56
CA MET A 221 -6.20 19.50 19.73
C MET A 221 -5.57 20.78 20.27
N TRP A 222 -5.34 21.78 19.42
CA TRP A 222 -4.86 23.10 19.86
C TRP A 222 -5.83 23.78 20.82
N ASP A 223 -7.13 23.65 20.58
CA ASP A 223 -8.17 24.30 21.38
C ASP A 223 -8.22 23.77 22.83
N GLU A 224 -7.80 22.52 23.06
CA GLU A 224 -7.71 21.92 24.39
C GLU A 224 -6.74 22.66 25.33
N TYR A 225 -5.70 23.26 24.75
CA TYR A 225 -4.65 23.95 25.51
C TYR A 225 -4.90 25.45 25.64
N LEU A 226 -5.99 25.98 25.08
CA LEU A 226 -6.33 27.39 25.21
C LEU A 226 -6.88 27.67 26.61
N TYR A 227 -6.19 28.56 27.31
CA TYR A 227 -6.45 28.88 28.71
C TYR A 227 -6.69 30.36 28.90
N ASN A 228 -7.78 30.72 29.59
CA ASN A 228 -8.09 32.09 29.92
C ASN A 228 -7.71 32.39 31.38
N THR A 229 -6.73 33.28 31.56
CA THR A 229 -6.19 33.67 32.87
C THR A 229 -7.10 34.59 33.68
N ASP A 230 -8.11 35.24 33.10
CA ASP A 230 -9.09 36.03 33.86
C ASP A 230 -10.03 35.14 34.68
N ILE A 231 -10.53 34.08 34.04
CA ILE A 231 -11.37 33.08 34.70
C ILE A 231 -10.56 31.95 35.34
N ASN A 232 -9.24 31.91 35.07
CA ASN A 232 -8.31 30.90 35.54
C ASN A 232 -8.78 29.47 35.18
N ASP A 233 -9.18 29.28 33.93
CA ASP A 233 -9.72 28.01 33.41
C ASP A 233 -9.48 27.84 31.91
N PHE A 234 -9.61 26.63 31.40
CA PHE A 234 -9.52 26.32 29.98
C PHE A 234 -10.78 26.80 29.21
N LEU A 235 -10.60 27.10 27.93
CA LEU A 235 -11.69 27.46 27.02
C LEU A 235 -12.62 26.28 26.76
N LEU A 236 -12.08 25.06 26.75
CA LEU A 236 -12.84 23.83 26.62
C LEU A 236 -12.85 23.07 27.95
N LEU A 237 -14.01 22.53 28.31
CA LEU A 237 -14.21 21.70 29.49
C LEU A 237 -14.81 20.36 29.06
N ASP A 238 -14.56 19.31 29.82
CA ASP A 238 -15.25 18.03 29.61
C ASP A 238 -16.74 18.14 29.97
N ALA A 239 -17.61 17.77 29.03
CA ALA A 239 -19.05 17.75 29.31
C ALA A 239 -19.40 16.70 30.38
N PRO A 240 -20.34 17.03 31.30
CA PRO A 240 -20.87 16.06 32.24
C PRO A 240 -21.51 14.86 31.53
N GLY A 241 -21.01 13.65 31.80
CA GLY A 241 -21.53 12.41 31.22
C GLY A 241 -20.83 11.94 29.94
N GLY A 242 -19.70 12.56 29.56
CA GLY A 242 -18.73 11.90 28.68
C GLY A 242 -18.33 10.54 29.27
N ASN A 243 -18.07 9.55 28.40
CA ASN A 243 -17.38 8.35 28.87
C ASN A 243 -15.91 8.72 29.10
N THR A 244 -15.20 7.94 29.93
CA THR A 244 -13.83 8.28 30.35
C THR A 244 -12.82 8.45 29.21
N CYS A 245 -13.11 7.99 27.98
CA CYS A 245 -12.18 7.97 26.83
C CYS A 245 -12.73 8.60 25.55
N CYS A 246 -13.82 9.35 25.71
CA CYS A 246 -14.47 10.13 24.69
C CYS A 246 -14.87 11.40 25.42
N SER A 247 -13.88 12.27 25.62
CA SER A 247 -14.11 13.63 26.04
C SER A 247 -15.18 14.20 25.11
N ARG A 248 -16.16 14.89 25.68
CA ARG A 248 -17.12 15.65 24.89
C ARG A 248 -16.81 17.09 25.23
N PRO A 249 -15.77 17.68 24.64
CA PRO A 249 -15.41 19.05 24.93
C PRO A 249 -16.63 19.92 24.71
N VAL A 250 -16.88 20.80 25.67
CA VAL A 250 -17.87 21.86 25.57
C VAL A 250 -17.18 23.16 25.89
N PHE A 251 -17.56 24.18 25.15
CA PHE A 251 -17.08 25.51 25.41
C PHE A 251 -17.43 25.97 26.82
N ASN A 252 -16.47 26.61 27.48
CA ASN A 252 -16.60 27.08 28.84
C ASN A 252 -17.63 28.22 28.90
N SER A 253 -18.84 27.90 29.37
CA SER A 253 -19.95 28.85 29.47
C SER A 253 -19.71 30.08 30.37
N LEU A 254 -18.58 30.14 31.10
CA LEU A 254 -18.17 31.34 31.82
C LEU A 254 -17.61 32.43 30.90
N LEU A 255 -17.22 32.07 29.67
CA LEU A 255 -16.76 32.98 28.63
C LEU A 255 -17.93 33.48 27.78
N THR A 256 -17.83 34.72 27.32
CA THR A 256 -18.75 35.40 26.42
C THR A 256 -18.02 35.76 25.13
N PHE A 257 -17.98 34.83 24.18
CA PHE A 257 -17.38 35.07 22.87
C PHE A 257 -18.36 35.81 21.93
N PRO A 258 -17.87 36.65 20.99
CA PRO A 258 -16.46 36.97 20.73
C PRO A 258 -15.91 38.13 21.60
N ASP A 259 -16.70 38.67 22.53
CA ASP A 259 -16.33 39.85 23.33
C ASP A 259 -15.06 39.63 24.19
N ASP A 260 -14.81 38.40 24.64
CA ASP A 260 -13.60 38.01 25.38
C ASP A 260 -12.36 37.80 24.48
N VAL A 261 -12.50 37.96 23.15
CA VAL A 261 -11.45 37.76 22.14
C VAL A 261 -11.03 39.08 21.48
N ASP A 262 -11.53 40.24 21.94
CA ASP A 262 -11.27 41.53 21.26
C ASP A 262 -10.25 42.47 21.95
N ASP A 263 -9.18 42.71 21.18
CA ASP A 263 -8.24 43.84 21.11
C ASP A 263 -7.06 44.03 22.11
N ASN A 264 -5.87 44.09 21.50
CA ASN A 264 -4.71 44.91 21.91
C ASN A 264 -3.93 44.51 23.18
N CYS A 265 -3.37 43.29 23.23
CA CYS A 265 -2.59 42.80 24.38
C CYS A 265 -3.39 42.65 25.68
N ALA A 266 -4.68 43.00 25.69
CA ALA A 266 -5.51 42.99 26.88
C ALA A 266 -6.14 41.62 27.12
N ASN A 267 -6.19 40.76 26.09
CA ASN A 267 -6.76 39.43 26.19
C ASN A 267 -5.84 38.48 26.93
N ASN A 268 -6.47 37.69 27.77
CA ASN A 268 -5.85 36.85 28.78
C ASN A 268 -5.81 35.38 28.36
N ILE A 269 -5.84 35.12 27.05
CA ILE A 269 -5.79 33.77 26.46
C ILE A 269 -4.34 33.39 26.19
N PHE A 270 -3.95 32.21 26.67
CA PHE A 270 -2.62 31.65 26.55
C PHE A 270 -2.71 30.19 26.11
N PHE A 271 -1.69 29.73 25.41
CA PHE A 271 -1.45 28.31 25.24
C PHE A 271 -0.83 27.77 26.54
N HIS A 272 -1.47 26.78 27.19
CA HIS A 272 -1.11 26.30 28.52
C HIS A 272 -1.07 24.77 28.59
N ASN A 273 0.10 24.19 28.88
CA ASN A 273 0.30 22.73 28.87
C ASN A 273 -0.03 22.03 30.21
N GLY A 274 -0.89 22.63 31.01
CA GLY A 274 -1.23 22.19 32.38
C GLY A 274 -0.16 22.51 33.45
N SER A 275 1.12 22.60 33.08
CA SER A 275 2.21 22.96 34.01
C SER A 275 2.47 24.47 34.08
N GLY A 276 2.13 25.21 33.03
CA GLY A 276 2.24 26.65 32.95
C GLY A 276 1.84 27.20 31.58
N THR A 277 1.78 28.53 31.49
CA THR A 277 1.57 29.26 30.23
C THR A 277 2.83 29.22 29.38
N ILE A 278 2.72 28.83 28.10
CA ILE A 278 3.82 28.83 27.13
C ILE A 278 3.88 30.17 26.38
N ALA A 279 2.80 30.55 25.70
CA ALA A 279 2.74 31.78 24.91
C ALA A 279 1.34 32.40 24.95
N GLN A 280 1.26 33.71 24.72
CA GLN A 280 -0.02 34.42 24.61
C GLN A 280 -0.62 34.20 23.23
N VAL A 281 -1.92 33.91 23.19
CA VAL A 281 -2.69 33.67 21.96
C VAL A 281 -3.67 34.82 21.78
N ASN A 282 -3.41 35.72 20.83
CA ASN A 282 -4.24 36.91 20.60
C ASN A 282 -3.79 37.74 19.38
N ALA A 283 -3.99 37.28 18.14
CA ALA A 283 -3.70 38.17 17.00
C ALA A 283 -4.70 39.32 16.88
N ASN A 284 -4.23 40.51 16.49
CA ASN A 284 -5.11 41.65 16.18
C ASN A 284 -5.52 41.62 14.70
N TYR A 285 -6.80 41.38 14.43
CA TYR A 285 -7.38 41.35 13.07
C TYR A 285 -8.21 42.58 12.68
N GLY A 286 -8.11 43.69 13.44
CA GLY A 286 -8.76 44.96 13.14
C GLY A 286 -10.18 45.09 13.71
N GLY A 287 -10.71 46.33 13.74
CA GLY A 287 -11.94 46.65 14.48
C GLY A 287 -13.24 46.25 13.79
N GLY A 288 -14.06 45.46 14.49
CA GLY A 288 -15.39 45.00 14.11
C GLY A 288 -15.78 43.78 14.96
N THR A 289 -17.06 43.38 15.00
CA THR A 289 -17.44 42.12 15.66
C THR A 289 -16.80 40.97 14.88
N PRO A 290 -15.91 40.16 15.50
CA PRO A 290 -15.27 39.04 14.82
C PRO A 290 -16.32 38.05 14.29
N ASN A 291 -16.16 37.61 13.04
CA ASN A 291 -16.87 36.44 12.52
C ASN A 291 -16.09 35.14 12.84
N ASP A 292 -16.66 33.98 12.56
CA ASP A 292 -16.07 32.66 12.89
C ASP A 292 -14.62 32.53 12.38
N ASN A 293 -14.40 32.87 11.11
CA ASN A 293 -13.07 32.87 10.51
C ASN A 293 -12.08 33.84 11.18
N THR A 294 -12.57 35.00 11.63
CA THR A 294 -11.73 35.97 12.35
C THR A 294 -11.36 35.41 13.72
N VAL A 295 -12.31 34.83 14.45
CA VAL A 295 -12.04 34.23 15.77
C VAL A 295 -11.06 33.06 15.66
N LYS A 296 -11.28 32.14 14.70
CA LYS A 296 -10.34 31.05 14.43
C LYS A 296 -8.94 31.57 14.15
N ASN A 297 -8.81 32.61 13.33
CA ASN A 297 -7.51 33.23 13.09
C ASN A 297 -6.95 33.86 14.37
N ILE A 298 -7.70 34.64 15.14
CA ILE A 298 -7.20 35.24 16.39
C ILE A 298 -6.64 34.17 17.34
N LEU A 299 -7.36 33.06 17.48
CA LEU A 299 -7.01 31.95 18.36
C LEU A 299 -5.91 31.03 17.81
N SER A 300 -5.55 31.15 16.53
CA SER A 300 -4.49 30.35 15.88
C SER A 300 -3.14 31.04 15.87
N HIS A 301 -3.04 32.24 16.43
CA HIS A 301 -1.86 33.09 16.31
C HIS A 301 -1.32 33.53 17.66
N LEU A 302 0.01 33.59 17.76
CA LEU A 302 0.70 34.09 18.93
C LEU A 302 0.81 35.60 18.89
N ASP A 303 0.62 36.24 20.04
CA ASP A 303 0.70 37.70 20.17
C ASP A 303 2.11 38.15 20.60
N ARG A 304 2.45 39.41 20.32
CA ARG A 304 3.72 40.06 20.73
C ARG A 304 3.58 40.82 22.05
N CYS A 305 2.49 40.57 22.76
CA CYS A 305 2.03 41.38 23.87
C CYS A 305 2.70 40.99 25.20
N GLY A 306 4.03 41.01 25.20
CA GLY A 306 4.87 40.72 26.35
C GLY A 306 6.15 41.57 26.38
N THR A 307 6.89 41.49 27.48
CA THR A 307 8.18 42.20 27.65
C THR A 307 9.34 41.54 26.91
N SER A 308 9.17 40.36 26.32
CA SER A 308 10.27 39.58 25.75
C SER A 308 10.71 40.09 24.36
N GLY A 309 9.85 40.81 23.63
CA GLY A 309 10.21 41.33 22.31
C GLY A 309 10.42 40.24 21.26
N ASP A 310 9.94 39.02 21.52
CA ASP A 310 10.10 37.88 20.63
C ASP A 310 9.29 38.09 19.33
N GLN A 311 9.91 37.68 18.23
CA GLN A 311 9.31 37.75 16.92
C GLN A 311 8.83 36.35 16.51
N TYR A 312 7.70 35.94 17.07
CA TYR A 312 7.05 34.69 16.68
C TYR A 312 6.84 34.63 15.16
N VAL A 313 7.13 33.47 14.57
CA VAL A 313 6.72 33.16 13.21
C VAL A 313 5.20 33.23 13.14
N MET A 314 4.52 32.66 14.13
CA MET A 314 3.07 32.57 14.32
C MET A 314 2.37 33.89 14.66
N PHE A 315 3.04 35.02 14.56
CA PHE A 315 2.37 36.33 14.69
C PHE A 315 1.71 36.72 13.36
N GLY A 316 0.40 37.01 13.39
CA GLY A 316 -0.47 37.10 12.18
C GLY A 316 -0.25 38.29 11.23
N SER A 317 0.79 39.10 11.45
CA SER A 317 1.19 40.15 10.50
C SER A 317 2.69 40.13 10.21
N LEU A 318 3.09 40.50 8.99
CA LEU A 318 4.49 40.50 8.52
C LEU A 318 4.72 41.75 7.68
N ALA A 319 5.69 42.58 8.07
CA ALA A 319 6.04 43.75 7.29
C ALA A 319 6.95 43.38 6.10
N ALA A 320 6.86 44.12 5.00
CA ALA A 320 7.82 43.98 3.91
C ALA A 320 9.25 44.25 4.40
N GLY A 321 10.20 43.39 4.01
CA GLY A 321 11.58 43.40 4.50
C GLY A 321 11.80 42.78 5.88
N GLU A 322 10.76 42.29 6.57
CA GLU A 322 10.88 41.54 7.81
C GLU A 322 11.15 40.06 7.51
N THR A 323 11.96 39.41 8.34
CA THR A 323 12.30 37.97 8.24
C THR A 323 12.19 37.29 9.60
N ARG A 324 11.55 36.13 9.65
CA ARG A 324 11.44 35.23 10.82
C ARG A 324 11.59 33.79 10.32
N ARG A 325 12.85 33.40 10.05
CA ARG A 325 13.19 32.11 9.41
C ARG A 325 13.48 30.98 10.41
N GLU A 326 13.24 31.21 11.69
CA GLU A 326 13.46 30.22 12.76
C GLU A 326 12.29 30.29 13.74
N MET A 327 11.81 29.13 14.19
CA MET A 327 10.86 29.02 15.29
C MET A 327 11.51 29.46 16.60
N THR A 328 10.73 30.14 17.43
CA THR A 328 11.08 30.45 18.83
C THR A 328 11.05 29.20 19.71
N GLY A 329 11.60 29.30 20.92
CA GLY A 329 11.55 28.21 21.90
C GLY A 329 10.12 27.84 22.26
N GLU A 330 9.27 28.84 22.44
CA GLU A 330 7.85 28.69 22.75
C GLU A 330 7.08 28.00 21.62
N GLU A 331 7.34 28.34 20.36
CA GLU A 331 6.71 27.65 19.21
C GLU A 331 7.13 26.18 19.12
N MET A 332 8.39 25.85 19.43
CA MET A 332 8.83 24.46 19.52
C MET A 332 8.17 23.72 20.69
N ASP A 333 8.08 24.35 21.87
CA ASP A 333 7.44 23.75 23.05
C ASP A 333 5.94 23.48 22.80
N ILE A 334 5.27 24.33 22.02
CA ILE A 334 3.89 24.10 21.58
C ILE A 334 3.81 22.87 20.66
N LEU A 335 4.66 22.76 19.62
CA LEU A 335 4.68 21.57 18.75
C LEU A 335 4.85 20.27 19.55
N PHE A 336 5.76 20.27 20.53
CA PHE A 336 5.98 19.09 21.37
C PHE A 336 4.79 18.83 22.31
N THR A 337 4.12 19.88 22.80
CA THR A 337 2.90 19.73 23.61
C THR A 337 1.75 19.16 22.78
N LEU A 338 1.63 19.54 21.51
CA LEU A 338 0.67 18.98 20.56
C LEU A 338 1.00 17.53 20.14
N GLY A 339 2.14 17.00 20.56
CA GLY A 339 2.50 15.60 20.36
C GLY A 339 3.51 15.31 19.27
N TYR A 340 4.05 16.32 18.58
CA TYR A 340 5.08 16.05 17.58
C TYR A 340 6.37 15.59 18.25
N PRO A 341 6.99 14.48 17.82
CA PRO A 341 8.20 13.99 18.43
C PRO A 341 9.37 14.86 18.00
N LYS A 342 10.20 15.24 18.97
CA LYS A 342 11.38 16.06 18.72
C LYS A 342 12.41 15.30 17.90
N ALA A 343 12.94 15.93 16.86
CA ALA A 343 13.99 15.34 16.03
C ALA A 343 15.23 14.96 16.89
N GLY A 344 15.72 13.74 16.67
CA GLY A 344 16.82 13.17 17.44
C GLY A 344 16.48 12.74 18.87
N SER A 345 15.23 12.86 19.31
CA SER A 345 14.73 12.31 20.57
C SER A 345 14.25 10.88 20.39
N THR A 346 14.43 10.03 21.41
CA THR A 346 13.77 8.72 21.51
C THR A 346 12.52 8.78 22.41
N ASP A 347 12.29 9.92 23.05
CA ASP A 347 11.13 10.14 23.90
C ASP A 347 9.96 10.54 23.01
N PHE A 348 9.10 9.58 22.72
CA PHE A 348 7.82 9.81 22.05
C PHE A 348 6.78 10.24 23.10
N PRO A 349 5.90 11.20 22.76
CA PRO A 349 4.86 11.64 23.67
C PRO A 349 3.93 10.48 24.05
N CYS A 350 3.36 10.56 25.25
CA CYS A 350 2.41 9.58 25.80
C CYS A 350 1.03 9.62 25.11
N ILE A 351 0.98 9.97 23.82
CA ILE A 351 -0.27 10.10 23.08
C ILE A 351 -0.63 8.76 22.48
N VAL A 352 -1.89 8.39 22.63
CA VAL A 352 -2.50 7.28 21.92
C VAL A 352 -3.20 7.81 20.67
N ILE A 353 -3.05 7.11 19.55
CA ILE A 353 -3.86 7.33 18.35
C ILE A 353 -4.43 5.99 17.96
N GLY A 354 -5.72 5.96 17.68
CA GLY A 354 -6.35 4.77 17.17
C GLY A 354 -6.95 4.99 15.80
N ALA A 355 -6.60 4.10 14.87
CA ALA A 355 -7.07 4.13 13.51
C ALA A 355 -8.22 3.14 13.37
N PRO A 356 -9.41 3.57 12.92
CA PRO A 356 -10.49 2.63 12.65
C PRO A 356 -10.04 1.69 11.53
N GLU A 357 -10.12 0.39 11.80
CA GLU A 357 -9.73 -0.65 10.85
C GLU A 357 -10.96 -1.44 10.41
N LEU A 358 -10.96 -1.91 9.16
CA LEU A 358 -11.90 -2.92 8.68
C LEU A 358 -11.19 -4.27 8.66
N VAL A 359 -11.63 -5.21 9.48
CA VAL A 359 -10.97 -6.51 9.58
C VAL A 359 -11.95 -7.63 9.26
N GLY A 360 -11.59 -8.53 8.35
CA GLY A 360 -12.45 -9.64 7.87
C GLY A 360 -12.13 -10.97 8.56
N PHE A 361 -13.15 -11.66 9.09
CA PHE A 361 -12.96 -12.95 9.78
C PHE A 361 -14.12 -13.94 9.62
N GLU A 362 -13.74 -15.22 9.69
CA GLU A 362 -14.67 -16.33 9.85
C GLU A 362 -15.37 -16.29 11.21
N ASN A 363 -16.67 -16.57 11.21
CA ASN A 363 -17.45 -16.73 12.43
C ASN A 363 -16.89 -17.89 13.29
N GLY A 364 -16.63 -17.61 14.56
CA GLY A 364 -16.06 -18.56 15.52
C GLY A 364 -14.52 -18.60 15.56
N VAL A 365 -13.84 -17.89 14.65
CA VAL A 365 -12.38 -17.74 14.69
C VAL A 365 -11.97 -16.68 15.71
N GLU A 366 -10.89 -16.93 16.43
CA GLU A 366 -10.29 -15.96 17.34
C GLU A 366 -9.54 -14.88 16.55
N ILE A 367 -10.05 -13.65 16.65
CA ILE A 367 -9.45 -12.45 16.11
C ILE A 367 -8.36 -11.97 17.07
N PRO A 368 -7.07 -12.02 16.73
CA PRO A 368 -6.02 -11.56 17.63
C PRO A 368 -6.11 -10.04 17.82
N PHE A 369 -5.81 -9.55 19.03
CA PHE A 369 -5.79 -8.11 19.29
C PHE A 369 -4.78 -7.36 18.42
N SER A 370 -3.70 -8.01 17.98
CA SER A 370 -2.75 -7.39 17.04
C SER A 370 -3.45 -6.90 15.78
N ALA A 371 -4.41 -7.66 15.23
CA ALA A 371 -5.13 -7.28 14.03
C ALA A 371 -6.05 -6.04 14.20
N PHE A 372 -6.32 -5.61 15.43
CA PHE A 372 -6.99 -4.32 15.69
C PHE A 372 -6.00 -3.19 15.98
N LEU A 373 -4.80 -3.54 16.43
CA LEU A 373 -3.80 -2.61 16.95
C LEU A 373 -2.71 -2.29 15.93
N ASP A 374 -2.71 -2.94 14.76
CA ASP A 374 -1.64 -2.84 13.79
C ASP A 374 -1.50 -1.42 13.22
N ASN A 375 -2.59 -0.66 13.16
CA ASN A 375 -2.61 0.76 12.75
C ASN A 375 -2.74 1.73 13.95
N ASP A 376 -2.66 1.22 15.17
CA ASP A 376 -2.76 2.02 16.39
C ASP A 376 -1.38 2.39 16.94
N ILE A 377 -1.34 3.55 17.57
CA ILE A 377 -0.17 4.02 18.31
C ILE A 377 -0.45 3.90 19.78
N ILE A 378 0.25 2.96 20.41
CA ILE A 378 0.23 2.79 21.86
C ILE A 378 1.65 3.05 22.39
N PRO A 379 1.87 4.16 23.11
CA PRO A 379 3.18 4.47 23.65
C PRO A 379 3.57 3.44 24.71
N THR A 380 4.87 3.34 25.01
CA THR A 380 5.35 2.44 26.06
C THR A 380 4.70 2.79 27.41
N GLY A 381 4.00 1.83 28.01
CA GLY A 381 3.24 2.04 29.25
C GLY A 381 1.77 2.44 29.04
N GLY A 382 1.35 2.64 27.79
CA GLY A 382 -0.06 2.67 27.44
C GLY A 382 -0.73 1.30 27.60
N THR A 383 -2.06 1.29 27.62
CA THR A 383 -2.87 0.08 27.77
C THR A 383 -3.95 0.01 26.69
N PHE A 384 -4.33 -1.21 26.36
CA PHE A 384 -5.47 -1.51 25.51
C PHE A 384 -6.53 -2.22 26.35
N SER A 385 -7.80 -1.85 26.16
CA SER A 385 -8.92 -2.56 26.75
C SER A 385 -10.09 -2.60 25.79
N PHE A 386 -10.84 -3.70 25.83
CA PHE A 386 -12.05 -3.87 25.03
C PHE A 386 -13.26 -3.70 25.94
N PRO A 387 -13.95 -2.54 25.94
CA PRO A 387 -15.17 -2.36 26.70
C PRO A 387 -16.22 -3.30 26.10
N ALA A 388 -16.98 -3.97 26.96
CA ALA A 388 -17.77 -5.13 26.56
C ALA A 388 -18.65 -4.89 25.33
N TYR A 389 -19.15 -3.67 25.09
CA TYR A 389 -19.99 -3.33 23.94
C TYR A 389 -19.95 -1.84 23.59
N CYS A 390 -19.73 -1.52 22.32
CA CYS A 390 -20.10 -0.24 21.72
C CYS A 390 -20.22 -0.42 20.19
N GLY A 391 -21.13 0.32 19.56
CA GLY A 391 -21.50 0.12 18.16
C GLY A 391 -22.73 -0.79 17.94
N ASN A 392 -23.04 -1.07 16.67
CA ASN A 392 -24.20 -1.88 16.28
C ASN A 392 -23.86 -3.38 16.29
N ILE A 393 -24.07 -4.01 17.44
CA ILE A 393 -23.80 -5.45 17.68
C ILE A 393 -25.09 -6.29 17.79
N TRP A 394 -26.24 -5.75 17.41
CA TRP A 394 -27.56 -6.29 17.79
C TRP A 394 -27.85 -7.68 17.21
N SER A 395 -27.08 -8.08 16.20
CA SER A 395 -27.14 -9.36 15.51
C SER A 395 -26.03 -10.34 15.90
N ILE A 396 -25.09 -9.93 16.76
CA ILE A 396 -24.09 -10.82 17.34
C ILE A 396 -24.65 -11.39 18.63
N SER A 397 -24.82 -12.72 18.70
CA SER A 397 -25.40 -13.36 19.88
C SER A 397 -24.37 -13.68 20.96
N THR A 398 -23.09 -13.87 20.59
CA THR A 398 -21.99 -14.15 21.53
C THR A 398 -20.68 -13.50 21.10
N ILE A 399 -20.08 -12.69 21.97
CA ILE A 399 -18.70 -12.20 21.87
C ILE A 399 -17.93 -12.73 23.07
N THR A 400 -16.85 -13.47 22.84
CA THR A 400 -15.97 -14.00 23.88
C THR A 400 -14.62 -13.32 23.79
N ILE A 401 -14.27 -12.54 24.81
CA ILE A 401 -12.96 -11.90 24.91
C ILE A 401 -11.98 -12.89 25.55
N THR A 402 -10.89 -13.21 24.85
CA THR A 402 -9.82 -14.09 25.34
C THR A 402 -8.67 -13.25 25.91
N ALA A 403 -7.55 -13.90 26.26
CA ALA A 403 -6.34 -13.17 26.67
C ALA A 403 -5.59 -12.54 25.49
N THR A 404 -5.85 -13.00 24.27
CA THR A 404 -5.08 -12.68 23.06
C THR A 404 -5.93 -12.07 21.96
N GLY A 405 -7.25 -12.09 22.09
CA GLY A 405 -8.16 -11.71 21.03
C GLY A 405 -9.64 -11.76 21.40
N ILE A 406 -10.47 -11.83 20.37
CA ILE A 406 -11.93 -11.83 20.45
C ILE A 406 -12.46 -12.95 19.55
N ILE A 407 -13.34 -13.78 20.08
CA ILE A 407 -14.11 -14.75 19.29
C ILE A 407 -15.52 -14.21 19.14
N ILE A 408 -15.98 -14.08 17.90
CA ILE A 408 -17.35 -13.69 17.60
C ILE A 408 -18.06 -14.92 17.06
N ASP A 409 -19.06 -15.39 17.81
CA ASP A 409 -19.74 -16.66 17.58
C ASP A 409 -21.23 -16.47 17.33
N ASN A 410 -21.80 -17.42 16.59
CA ASN A 410 -23.23 -17.51 16.28
C ASN A 410 -23.77 -16.25 15.57
N VAL A 411 -23.01 -15.75 14.59
CA VAL A 411 -23.51 -14.71 13.68
C VAL A 411 -24.41 -15.38 12.64
N SER A 412 -25.68 -14.95 12.59
CA SER A 412 -26.70 -15.63 11.77
C SER A 412 -26.66 -15.28 10.28
N TYR A 413 -25.84 -14.30 9.89
CA TYR A 413 -25.70 -13.79 8.53
C TYR A 413 -24.38 -13.02 8.39
N SER A 414 -23.78 -13.03 7.21
CA SER A 414 -22.58 -12.21 6.90
C SER A 414 -22.90 -10.74 7.13
N GLY A 415 -21.98 -9.95 7.69
CA GLY A 415 -22.23 -8.54 7.92
C GLY A 415 -21.02 -7.74 8.35
N VAL A 416 -21.11 -6.42 8.19
CA VAL A 416 -20.20 -5.46 8.82
C VAL A 416 -20.77 -5.10 10.18
N PHE A 417 -19.96 -5.31 11.21
CA PHE A 417 -20.26 -5.02 12.59
C PHE A 417 -19.33 -3.93 13.07
N SER A 418 -19.76 -3.10 14.01
CA SER A 418 -18.86 -2.16 14.68
C SER A 418 -18.51 -2.67 16.06
N LEU A 419 -17.22 -2.74 16.31
CA LEU A 419 -16.63 -2.97 17.61
C LEU A 419 -15.93 -1.69 18.04
N CYS A 420 -15.80 -1.46 19.33
CA CYS A 420 -14.86 -0.44 19.78
C CYS A 420 -14.05 -0.89 20.96
N TYR A 421 -12.85 -0.33 21.03
CA TYR A 421 -11.87 -0.56 22.05
C TYR A 421 -11.31 0.76 22.54
N LEU A 422 -10.59 0.71 23.65
CA LEU A 422 -10.01 1.85 24.33
C LEU A 422 -8.51 1.68 24.36
N LEU A 423 -7.80 2.71 23.92
CA LEU A 423 -6.38 2.89 24.14
C LEU A 423 -6.20 3.92 25.25
N GLU A 424 -5.32 3.70 26.20
CA GLU A 424 -4.98 4.67 27.24
C GLU A 424 -3.48 4.90 27.20
N GLY A 425 -3.05 6.15 27.05
CA GLY A 425 -1.66 6.57 27.06
C GLY A 425 -1.08 6.61 28.47
N CYS A 426 0.24 6.77 28.57
CA CYS A 426 0.92 6.81 29.86
C CYS A 426 0.67 8.07 30.71
N ASN A 427 0.01 9.08 30.14
CA ASN A 427 -0.44 10.30 30.82
C ASN A 427 -1.90 10.24 31.27
N GLY A 428 -2.61 9.14 31.00
CA GLY A 428 -4.04 9.00 31.30
C GLY A 428 -4.96 9.54 30.19
N ASP A 429 -4.40 10.07 29.10
CA ASP A 429 -5.19 10.33 27.90
C ASP A 429 -5.74 9.00 27.39
N CYS A 430 -7.00 8.96 26.99
CA CYS A 430 -7.51 7.76 26.37
C CYS A 430 -8.34 8.04 25.13
N TYR A 431 -8.37 7.02 24.27
CA TYR A 431 -8.81 7.07 22.89
C TYR A 431 -9.77 5.90 22.68
N GLN A 432 -11.05 6.21 22.48
CA GLN A 432 -12.00 5.22 22.00
C GLN A 432 -11.91 5.10 20.48
N VAL A 433 -11.66 3.90 19.98
CA VAL A 433 -11.59 3.59 18.55
C VAL A 433 -12.77 2.72 18.18
N GLN A 434 -13.49 3.08 17.11
CA GLN A 434 -14.53 2.25 16.53
C GLN A 434 -14.04 1.63 15.24
N SER A 435 -13.75 0.34 15.28
CA SER A 435 -13.34 -0.46 14.12
C SER A 435 -14.53 -1.24 13.57
N GLN A 436 -14.51 -1.47 12.27
CA GLN A 436 -15.47 -2.29 11.58
C GLN A 436 -14.92 -3.71 11.46
N VAL A 437 -15.76 -4.70 11.69
CA VAL A 437 -15.39 -6.11 11.52
C VAL A 437 -16.37 -6.71 10.55
N PHE A 438 -15.87 -7.24 9.45
CA PHE A 438 -16.66 -8.03 8.54
C PHE A 438 -16.62 -9.49 9.00
N ILE A 439 -17.77 -10.02 9.39
CA ILE A 439 -17.88 -11.42 9.78
C ILE A 439 -18.66 -12.14 8.70
N PHE A 440 -18.09 -13.19 8.15
CA PHE A 440 -18.81 -14.13 7.30
C PHE A 440 -19.18 -15.39 8.11
N PRO A 441 -20.34 -16.00 7.86
CA PRO A 441 -20.77 -17.21 8.54
C PRO A 441 -19.71 -18.29 8.37
N ASP A 442 -19.67 -19.20 9.33
CA ASP A 442 -18.86 -20.41 9.24
C ASP A 442 -19.20 -21.05 7.89
N LEU A 443 -18.24 -21.00 6.96
CA LEU A 443 -18.40 -21.58 5.64
C LEU A 443 -18.51 -23.06 5.91
N ALA A 444 -19.75 -23.53 5.98
CA ALA A 444 -20.11 -24.78 6.62
C ALA A 444 -19.07 -25.84 6.27
N ASP A 445 -18.31 -26.27 7.29
CA ASP A 445 -17.24 -27.27 7.22
C ASP A 445 -17.64 -28.30 6.16
N CYS A 446 -17.07 -28.13 4.96
CA CYS A 446 -17.40 -28.97 3.84
C CYS A 446 -16.87 -30.32 4.26
N GLY A 447 -17.79 -31.22 4.64
CA GLY A 447 -17.44 -32.49 5.26
C GLY A 447 -16.27 -33.13 4.49
N PRO A 448 -15.33 -33.77 5.19
CA PRO A 448 -13.99 -34.07 4.70
C PRO A 448 -14.02 -34.54 3.25
N CYS A 449 -13.52 -33.71 2.33
CA CYS A 449 -13.46 -33.88 0.87
C CYS A 449 -13.77 -35.31 0.38
N GLU A 450 -15.05 -35.74 0.38
CA GLU A 450 -15.31 -37.15 0.07
C GLU A 450 -15.14 -37.44 -1.43
N ASN A 451 -14.91 -36.42 -2.29
CA ASN A 451 -14.70 -36.57 -3.73
C ASN A 451 -13.77 -35.50 -4.39
N GLY A 452 -12.76 -34.97 -3.68
CA GLY A 452 -11.78 -34.06 -4.31
C GLY A 452 -12.26 -32.61 -4.57
N GLU A 453 -13.39 -32.19 -3.98
CA GLU A 453 -13.87 -30.80 -4.04
C GLU A 453 -12.86 -29.83 -3.38
N LEU A 454 -12.40 -28.82 -4.14
CA LEU A 454 -11.43 -27.80 -3.69
C LEU A 454 -12.11 -26.51 -3.21
N PHE A 455 -13.38 -26.29 -3.55
CA PHE A 455 -14.13 -25.10 -3.18
C PHE A 455 -15.65 -25.36 -3.22
N CYS A 456 -16.37 -24.98 -2.16
CA CYS A 456 -17.80 -25.26 -1.98
C CYS A 456 -18.59 -24.03 -1.51
N HIS A 457 -18.39 -22.87 -2.14
CA HIS A 457 -19.43 -21.84 -2.13
C HIS A 457 -20.36 -22.15 -3.29
N GLY A 458 -21.48 -22.84 -3.03
CA GLY A 458 -22.44 -23.17 -4.08
C GLY A 458 -23.06 -21.92 -4.72
N SER A 459 -24.28 -21.56 -4.31
CA SER A 459 -24.93 -20.32 -4.73
C SER A 459 -24.30 -19.10 -4.04
N PHE A 460 -24.25 -17.93 -4.69
CA PHE A 460 -23.78 -16.69 -4.03
C PHE A 460 -24.80 -16.10 -3.01
N ASP A 461 -25.85 -16.84 -2.65
CA ASP A 461 -26.92 -16.46 -1.72
C ASP A 461 -26.43 -15.99 -0.33
N GLU A 462 -25.25 -16.44 0.10
CA GLU A 462 -24.66 -16.09 1.40
C GLU A 462 -23.92 -14.73 1.38
N PHE A 463 -23.62 -14.20 0.19
CA PHE A 463 -22.91 -12.94 0.02
C PHE A 463 -23.87 -11.75 0.06
N LEU A 464 -23.45 -10.63 0.62
CA LEU A 464 -24.25 -9.42 0.73
C LEU A 464 -24.19 -8.56 -0.55
N PRO A 465 -25.34 -8.12 -1.08
CA PRO A 465 -25.41 -7.18 -2.20
C PRO A 465 -25.15 -5.74 -1.74
N ASN A 466 -24.47 -4.95 -2.57
CA ASN A 466 -24.32 -3.49 -2.43
C ASN A 466 -23.88 -3.00 -1.04
N THR A 467 -22.90 -3.66 -0.42
CA THR A 467 -22.40 -3.23 0.90
C THR A 467 -21.53 -1.99 0.84
N GLY A 468 -21.14 -1.53 -0.36
CA GLY A 468 -20.11 -0.49 -0.53
C GLY A 468 -18.68 -1.01 -0.36
N TYR A 469 -18.52 -2.29 -0.04
CA TYR A 469 -17.24 -2.98 0.07
C TYR A 469 -17.15 -4.04 -1.05
N GLY A 470 -15.98 -4.20 -1.66
CA GLY A 470 -15.77 -5.15 -2.76
C GLY A 470 -16.11 -6.59 -2.37
N THR A 471 -16.55 -7.40 -3.35
CA THR A 471 -16.85 -8.84 -3.14
C THR A 471 -15.62 -9.62 -2.65
N GLU A 472 -14.42 -9.11 -2.90
CA GLU A 472 -13.14 -9.61 -2.40
C GLU A 472 -13.10 -9.71 -0.88
N LEU A 473 -13.58 -8.69 -0.16
CA LEU A 473 -13.65 -8.71 1.31
C LEU A 473 -14.58 -9.81 1.81
N GLN A 474 -15.67 -10.07 1.07
CA GLN A 474 -16.63 -11.11 1.41
C GLN A 474 -16.10 -12.53 1.17
N LEU A 475 -15.04 -12.66 0.37
CA LEU A 475 -14.32 -13.90 0.08
C LEU A 475 -13.11 -14.09 1.01
N GLY A 476 -12.92 -13.20 2.00
CA GLY A 476 -11.76 -13.25 2.90
C GLY A 476 -10.45 -12.88 2.22
N LEU A 477 -10.50 -12.19 1.08
CA LEU A 477 -9.32 -11.72 0.37
C LEU A 477 -8.92 -10.32 0.87
N PRO A 478 -7.62 -9.99 0.91
CA PRO A 478 -7.17 -8.64 1.22
C PRO A 478 -7.71 -7.64 0.20
N PHE A 479 -7.91 -6.39 0.64
CA PHE A 479 -8.42 -5.33 -0.21
C PHE A 479 -7.49 -5.09 -1.40
N CYS A 480 -7.99 -5.25 -2.63
CA CYS A 480 -7.28 -4.84 -3.83
C CYS A 480 -7.81 -3.48 -4.30
N SER A 481 -7.02 -2.41 -4.14
CA SER A 481 -7.30 -1.11 -4.76
C SER A 481 -6.72 -1.07 -6.17
N TYR A 482 -7.54 -0.82 -7.18
CA TYR A 482 -7.11 -0.75 -8.58
C TYR A 482 -6.69 0.68 -8.95
N ASP A 483 -5.48 0.84 -9.51
CA ASP A 483 -4.76 2.12 -9.69
C ASP A 483 -5.43 3.16 -10.63
N ASN A 484 -6.43 2.76 -11.41
CA ASN A 484 -7.10 3.65 -12.36
C ASN A 484 -8.58 3.78 -12.02
N GLY A 485 -8.98 5.03 -11.75
CA GLY A 485 -10.26 5.42 -11.18
C GLY A 485 -11.49 4.72 -11.76
N VAL A 486 -12.47 4.56 -10.86
CA VAL A 486 -13.82 4.00 -11.07
C VAL A 486 -13.93 2.54 -11.52
N SER A 487 -12.86 1.74 -11.42
CA SER A 487 -12.91 0.29 -11.68
C SER A 487 -13.94 -0.41 -10.77
N ASN A 488 -15.00 -0.96 -11.37
CA ASN A 488 -16.09 -1.62 -10.68
C ASN A 488 -15.61 -2.99 -10.17
N SER A 489 -15.71 -3.25 -8.86
CA SER A 489 -15.44 -4.59 -8.31
C SER A 489 -16.52 -5.56 -8.80
N ALA A 490 -16.24 -6.86 -8.73
CA ALA A 490 -17.31 -7.85 -8.87
C ALA A 490 -18.42 -7.51 -7.85
N ASP A 491 -19.68 -7.54 -8.29
CA ASP A 491 -20.83 -7.18 -7.46
C ASP A 491 -21.65 -8.43 -7.11
N ILE A 492 -22.36 -8.39 -5.98
CA ILE A 492 -23.40 -9.39 -5.69
C ILE A 492 -24.76 -8.81 -6.08
N TYR A 493 -25.36 -9.40 -7.11
CA TYR A 493 -26.66 -8.98 -7.65
C TYR A 493 -27.79 -9.82 -7.06
N ILE A 494 -28.89 -9.16 -6.65
CA ILE A 494 -30.10 -9.84 -6.16
C ILE A 494 -31.03 -10.15 -7.34
N THR A 495 -31.33 -11.41 -7.58
CA THR A 495 -32.31 -11.85 -8.58
C THR A 495 -33.73 -11.51 -8.16
N SER A 496 -34.66 -11.55 -9.12
CA SER A 496 -36.07 -11.18 -8.87
C SER A 496 -36.81 -12.07 -7.87
N ASP A 497 -36.33 -13.29 -7.64
CA ASP A 497 -36.82 -14.25 -6.65
C ASP A 497 -36.09 -14.17 -5.30
N GLY A 498 -35.11 -13.25 -5.17
CA GLY A 498 -34.38 -13.00 -3.93
C GLY A 498 -33.11 -13.83 -3.75
N GLY A 499 -32.76 -14.67 -4.73
CA GLY A 499 -31.44 -15.29 -4.82
C GLY A 499 -30.36 -14.25 -5.11
N ARG A 500 -29.10 -14.65 -5.01
CA ARG A 500 -27.95 -13.78 -5.20
C ARG A 500 -26.93 -14.46 -6.09
N ILE A 501 -26.39 -13.68 -7.00
CA ILE A 501 -25.48 -14.13 -8.04
C ILE A 501 -24.31 -13.14 -8.13
N LEU A 502 -23.13 -13.64 -8.46
CA LEU A 502 -21.98 -12.79 -8.75
C LEU A 502 -22.21 -12.11 -10.09
N ARG A 503 -21.94 -10.81 -10.18
CA ARG A 503 -22.08 -9.99 -11.37
C ARG A 503 -20.74 -9.34 -11.68
N LEU A 504 -20.18 -9.67 -12.83
CA LEU A 504 -19.02 -9.03 -13.44
C LEU A 504 -19.52 -8.10 -14.55
N ALA A 505 -19.42 -6.78 -14.40
CA ALA A 505 -20.11 -5.79 -15.22
C ALA A 505 -19.26 -4.57 -15.65
N SER A 506 -18.34 -4.74 -16.62
CA SER A 506 -17.52 -3.62 -17.13
C SER A 506 -18.30 -2.33 -17.47
N GLY A 507 -18.11 -1.29 -16.65
CA GLY A 507 -18.79 -0.01 -16.75
C GLY A 507 -17.95 1.10 -17.36
N GLY A 508 -17.52 1.04 -18.63
CA GLY A 508 -16.69 2.13 -19.15
C GLY A 508 -16.30 2.07 -20.62
N SER A 509 -15.31 2.89 -21.00
CA SER A 509 -14.71 2.87 -22.34
C SER A 509 -14.04 1.52 -22.61
N PRO A 510 -14.07 1.04 -23.86
CA PRO A 510 -13.71 -0.34 -24.24
C PRO A 510 -12.27 -0.79 -23.94
N ASP A 511 -11.37 0.08 -23.49
CA ASP A 511 -9.93 -0.21 -23.42
C ASP A 511 -9.36 -0.34 -21.99
N GLU A 512 -10.17 -0.19 -20.92
CA GLU A 512 -9.61 0.00 -19.56
C GLU A 512 -10.32 -0.74 -18.40
N TRP A 513 -11.32 -1.59 -18.65
CA TRP A 513 -12.23 -2.07 -17.58
C TRP A 513 -12.30 -3.59 -17.54
N LEU A 514 -11.35 -4.23 -16.84
CA LEU A 514 -11.45 -5.63 -16.45
C LEU A 514 -12.12 -5.70 -15.08
N GLU A 515 -13.14 -6.55 -14.96
CA GLU A 515 -13.62 -6.97 -13.64
C GLU A 515 -13.25 -8.42 -13.44
N HIS A 516 -12.68 -8.73 -12.28
CA HIS A 516 -12.32 -10.08 -11.93
C HIS A 516 -12.57 -10.35 -10.46
N VAL A 517 -12.70 -11.63 -10.14
CA VAL A 517 -12.76 -12.12 -8.76
C VAL A 517 -11.71 -13.21 -8.59
N TYR A 518 -11.00 -13.18 -7.47
CA TYR A 518 -10.09 -14.25 -7.06
C TYR A 518 -10.85 -15.21 -6.16
N ILE A 519 -10.55 -16.49 -6.29
CA ILE A 519 -11.18 -17.57 -5.55
C ILE A 519 -10.05 -18.41 -4.94
N PRO A 520 -9.83 -18.32 -3.62
CA PRO A 520 -8.74 -19.06 -2.99
C PRO A 520 -8.98 -20.57 -3.08
N LEU A 521 -7.96 -21.33 -3.46
CA LEU A 521 -7.99 -22.78 -3.52
C LEU A 521 -7.38 -23.33 -2.23
N SER A 522 -8.15 -24.12 -1.48
CA SER A 522 -7.69 -24.75 -0.24
C SER A 522 -8.07 -26.23 -0.23
N PRO A 523 -7.10 -27.16 -0.42
CA PRO A 523 -5.68 -26.91 -0.64
C PRO A 523 -5.35 -26.29 -2.02
N PRO A 524 -4.15 -25.71 -2.21
CA PRO A 524 -3.65 -25.32 -3.53
C PRO A 524 -3.67 -26.49 -4.54
N LEU A 525 -3.92 -26.18 -5.80
CA LEU A 525 -3.93 -27.18 -6.88
C LEU A 525 -2.49 -27.41 -7.39
N GLU A 526 -1.89 -28.54 -7.04
CA GLU A 526 -0.50 -28.87 -7.40
C GLU A 526 -0.27 -29.08 -8.92
N PRO A 527 0.97 -28.91 -9.42
CA PRO A 527 1.33 -29.24 -10.79
C PRO A 527 0.91 -30.66 -11.21
N GLY A 528 0.25 -30.77 -12.36
CA GLY A 528 -0.26 -32.02 -12.93
C GLY A 528 -1.63 -32.46 -12.42
N CYS A 529 -2.19 -31.79 -11.40
CA CYS A 529 -3.57 -32.03 -10.98
C CYS A 529 -4.57 -31.53 -12.01
N LYS A 530 -5.70 -32.22 -12.12
CA LYS A 530 -6.85 -31.75 -12.90
C LYS A 530 -7.86 -31.07 -12.00
N ILE A 531 -8.55 -30.09 -12.56
CA ILE A 531 -9.65 -29.36 -11.93
C ILE A 531 -10.86 -29.40 -12.87
N GLU A 532 -12.05 -29.63 -12.35
CA GLU A 532 -13.33 -29.42 -13.03
C GLU A 532 -14.01 -28.21 -12.37
N ILE A 533 -14.33 -27.20 -13.18
CA ILE A 533 -14.97 -25.96 -12.74
C ILE A 533 -16.36 -25.92 -13.37
N CYS A 534 -17.39 -26.17 -12.56
CA CYS A 534 -18.80 -26.07 -12.96
C CYS A 534 -19.40 -24.76 -12.47
N LEU A 535 -20.07 -23.99 -13.32
CA LEU A 535 -20.78 -22.76 -12.93
C LEU A 535 -22.00 -22.53 -13.79
N ASP A 536 -23.03 -21.93 -13.21
CA ASP A 536 -24.20 -21.42 -13.92
C ASP A 536 -23.91 -19.99 -14.38
N ALA A 537 -23.76 -19.77 -15.69
CA ALA A 537 -23.52 -18.43 -16.23
C ALA A 537 -24.70 -17.91 -17.06
N LEU A 538 -24.98 -16.62 -16.92
CA LEU A 538 -25.89 -15.87 -17.79
C LEU A 538 -25.21 -14.60 -18.29
N GLY A 539 -24.90 -14.55 -19.58
CA GLY A 539 -24.37 -13.36 -20.25
C GLY A 539 -25.47 -12.44 -20.77
N PHE A 540 -25.45 -11.17 -20.39
CA PHE A 540 -26.28 -10.13 -21.00
C PHE A 540 -25.50 -9.43 -22.12
N TYR A 541 -25.90 -9.68 -23.37
CA TYR A 541 -25.46 -8.95 -24.58
C TYR A 541 -23.93 -8.94 -24.81
N CYS A 542 -23.38 -10.02 -25.36
CA CYS A 542 -22.06 -9.98 -25.97
C CYS A 542 -22.17 -9.34 -27.38
N SER A 543 -21.75 -8.09 -27.55
CA SER A 543 -21.22 -7.67 -28.85
C SER A 543 -19.94 -8.45 -29.13
N ASP A 544 -19.52 -8.53 -30.40
CA ASP A 544 -18.64 -9.57 -30.97
C ASP A 544 -17.26 -9.85 -30.29
N HIS A 545 -16.91 -9.25 -29.15
CA HIS A 545 -15.61 -9.35 -28.48
C HIS A 545 -15.67 -9.46 -26.94
N GLN A 546 -16.81 -9.86 -26.31
CA GLN A 546 -16.88 -10.00 -24.84
C GLN A 546 -16.79 -11.47 -24.40
N GLY A 547 -15.79 -11.81 -23.57
CA GLY A 547 -15.53 -13.14 -23.03
C GLY A 547 -15.50 -13.20 -21.50
N LEU A 548 -15.77 -14.38 -20.95
CA LEU A 548 -15.46 -14.75 -19.57
C LEU A 548 -14.17 -15.55 -19.60
N ASP A 549 -13.13 -15.08 -18.92
CA ASP A 549 -11.87 -15.78 -18.77
C ASP A 549 -11.79 -16.42 -17.39
N ILE A 550 -11.28 -17.65 -17.36
CA ILE A 550 -11.05 -18.39 -16.13
C ILE A 550 -9.63 -18.95 -16.19
N TYR A 551 -8.82 -18.65 -15.20
CA TYR A 551 -7.42 -19.10 -15.13
C TYR A 551 -6.95 -19.28 -13.69
N GLY A 552 -5.98 -20.17 -13.47
CA GLY A 552 -5.36 -20.37 -12.16
C GLY A 552 -4.07 -19.58 -12.00
N THR A 553 -3.77 -19.16 -10.77
CA THR A 553 -2.54 -18.43 -10.42
C THR A 553 -2.04 -18.85 -9.03
N ASN A 554 -0.73 -18.79 -8.83
CA ASN A 554 -0.08 -19.00 -7.53
C ASN A 554 0.19 -17.69 -6.79
N VAL A 555 0.10 -16.55 -7.47
CA VAL A 555 0.30 -15.23 -6.90
C VAL A 555 -1.06 -14.66 -6.52
N GLU A 556 -1.18 -14.22 -5.28
CA GLU A 556 -2.29 -13.36 -4.85
C GLU A 556 -2.22 -12.06 -5.65
N ASN A 557 -3.36 -11.47 -6.02
CA ASN A 557 -3.30 -10.14 -6.62
C ASN A 557 -2.59 -9.21 -5.64
N CYS A 558 -1.57 -8.48 -6.09
CA CYS A 558 -0.76 -7.64 -5.22
C CYS A 558 -1.67 -6.71 -4.39
N SER A 559 -1.82 -7.00 -3.10
CA SER A 559 -2.57 -6.19 -2.14
C SER A 559 -1.77 -4.96 -1.68
N GLY A 560 -0.86 -4.45 -2.52
CA GLY A 560 0.03 -3.36 -2.18
C GLY A 560 0.31 -2.48 -3.37
N LEU A 561 -0.21 -1.26 -3.33
CA LEU A 561 0.05 -0.17 -4.29
C LEU A 561 1.54 0.24 -4.40
N TRP A 562 2.48 -0.48 -3.76
CA TRP A 562 3.87 -0.03 -3.60
C TRP A 562 4.96 -1.11 -3.65
N GLU A 563 4.68 -2.36 -4.04
CA GLU A 563 5.78 -3.23 -4.49
C GLU A 563 6.18 -2.81 -5.91
N SER A 564 7.35 -2.18 -6.05
CA SER A 564 7.86 -1.62 -7.31
C SER A 564 8.05 -2.63 -8.46
N ASP A 565 7.79 -3.91 -8.21
CA ASP A 565 7.84 -4.99 -9.19
C ASP A 565 6.43 -5.45 -9.64
N CYS A 566 5.35 -4.89 -9.07
CA CYS A 566 3.99 -5.24 -9.48
C CYS A 566 3.49 -4.29 -10.57
N ASN A 567 3.53 -4.77 -11.81
CA ASN A 567 2.99 -4.04 -12.96
C ASN A 567 1.49 -4.40 -13.09
N PRO A 568 0.54 -3.44 -12.98
CA PRO A 568 -0.89 -3.72 -13.12
C PRO A 568 -1.29 -4.17 -14.55
N MET A 569 -0.37 -4.05 -15.53
CA MET A 569 -0.50 -4.67 -16.85
C MET A 569 0.14 -6.07 -16.96
N ALA A 570 0.63 -6.64 -15.87
CA ALA A 570 1.23 -7.97 -15.85
C ALA A 570 0.28 -9.20 -15.84
N PRO A 571 -1.07 -9.14 -15.78
CA PRO A 571 -1.85 -10.35 -16.10
C PRO A 571 -1.56 -10.83 -17.54
N TYR A 572 -0.98 -10.00 -18.39
CA TYR A 572 -0.61 -10.37 -19.75
C TYR A 572 0.67 -11.19 -19.91
N TYR A 573 1.55 -11.33 -18.89
CA TYR A 573 2.92 -11.76 -19.18
C TYR A 573 3.55 -12.93 -18.43
N CYS A 574 3.01 -13.49 -17.34
CA CYS A 574 3.59 -14.71 -16.76
C CYS A 574 2.60 -15.54 -15.93
N LEU A 575 2.60 -16.86 -16.19
CA LEU A 575 2.13 -18.00 -15.37
C LEU A 575 0.82 -18.70 -15.81
N GLY A 576 0.95 -20.02 -16.07
CA GLY A 576 -0.12 -21.01 -16.17
C GLY A 576 -1.03 -20.95 -17.40
N THR A 577 -0.70 -21.65 -18.49
CA THR A 577 -1.69 -21.93 -19.55
C THR A 577 -2.68 -23.01 -19.08
N MET A 578 -3.97 -22.68 -19.03
CA MET A 578 -5.04 -23.67 -19.01
C MET A 578 -5.25 -24.23 -20.42
N MET A 579 -4.91 -25.50 -20.65
CA MET A 579 -5.45 -26.24 -21.80
C MET A 579 -6.77 -26.91 -21.42
N VAL A 580 -7.89 -26.33 -21.86
CA VAL A 580 -9.21 -26.97 -21.72
C VAL A 580 -9.28 -28.14 -22.70
N SER A 581 -9.31 -29.36 -22.19
CA SER A 581 -9.13 -30.55 -23.03
C SER A 581 -10.43 -31.10 -23.64
N GLN A 582 -11.61 -30.66 -23.19
CA GLN A 582 -12.92 -30.89 -23.80
C GLN A 582 -14.04 -30.19 -23.02
N CYS A 583 -15.00 -29.57 -23.70
CA CYS A 583 -16.28 -29.18 -23.10
C CYS A 583 -17.32 -30.27 -23.39
N TYR A 584 -17.93 -30.86 -22.36
CA TYR A 584 -19.06 -31.77 -22.52
C TYR A 584 -20.36 -31.00 -22.31
N THR A 585 -20.97 -30.48 -23.38
CA THR A 585 -22.36 -30.01 -23.29
C THR A 585 -23.30 -31.21 -23.47
N THR A 586 -24.29 -31.35 -22.58
CA THR A 586 -25.26 -32.45 -22.66
C THR A 586 -26.43 -32.18 -23.62
N GLN A 587 -26.41 -31.11 -24.42
CA GLN A 587 -27.37 -30.86 -25.50
C GLN A 587 -26.74 -30.08 -26.66
N GLU A 588 -27.11 -30.44 -27.89
CA GLU A 588 -26.75 -29.74 -29.14
C GLU A 588 -27.21 -28.26 -29.12
N LEU A 589 -26.43 -27.38 -28.51
CA LEU A 589 -26.52 -25.93 -28.65
C LEU A 589 -25.14 -25.41 -29.04
N GLY A 590 -25.10 -24.55 -30.06
CA GLY A 590 -23.89 -24.16 -30.77
C GLY A 590 -22.96 -23.28 -29.93
N PHE A 591 -22.06 -23.93 -29.19
CA PHE A 591 -20.85 -23.32 -28.65
C PHE A 591 -19.71 -23.56 -29.64
N GLU A 592 -19.01 -22.50 -30.06
CA GLU A 592 -17.76 -22.61 -30.81
C GLU A 592 -16.62 -22.32 -29.83
N VAL A 593 -16.00 -23.37 -29.30
CA VAL A 593 -14.73 -23.26 -28.57
C VAL A 593 -13.64 -23.03 -29.61
N ILE A 594 -13.18 -21.79 -29.77
CA ILE A 594 -12.11 -21.47 -30.72
C ILE A 594 -10.77 -21.83 -30.05
N ASN A 595 -10.30 -23.05 -30.31
CA ASN A 595 -8.97 -23.48 -29.90
C ASN A 595 -7.94 -23.00 -30.93
N CYS A 596 -7.23 -21.91 -30.63
CA CYS A 596 -6.26 -21.30 -31.55
C CYS A 596 -4.94 -22.10 -31.59
N SER A 597 -4.92 -23.24 -32.30
CA SER A 597 -3.68 -23.95 -32.63
C SER A 597 -3.34 -23.80 -34.12
N HIS A 598 -2.40 -22.92 -34.48
CA HIS A 598 -1.85 -22.83 -35.85
C HIS A 598 -0.31 -22.95 -35.84
N PRO A 599 0.30 -23.86 -36.63
CA PRO A 599 1.76 -23.96 -36.71
C PRO A 599 2.34 -23.32 -38.01
N LEU A 600 3.51 -22.68 -37.86
CA LEU A 600 4.57 -22.34 -38.85
C LEU A 600 4.55 -20.99 -39.60
N TYR A 601 5.29 -19.97 -39.10
CA TYR A 601 6.53 -19.34 -39.66
C TYR A 601 6.86 -17.97 -38.94
N PRO A 602 8.14 -17.54 -38.78
CA PRO A 602 8.57 -16.41 -37.91
C PRO A 602 9.05 -15.16 -38.69
N PRO A 603 9.57 -14.06 -38.07
CA PRO A 603 9.38 -13.53 -36.70
C PRO A 603 8.94 -12.04 -36.70
N GLU A 604 8.17 -11.62 -35.69
CA GLU A 604 8.36 -10.40 -34.87
C GLU A 604 7.15 -10.26 -33.94
N TYR A 605 7.41 -10.48 -32.64
CA TYR A 605 6.55 -10.23 -31.48
C TYR A 605 5.05 -10.60 -31.59
N ASN A 606 4.73 -11.83 -31.21
CA ASN A 606 3.37 -12.24 -30.86
C ASN A 606 3.44 -13.34 -29.80
N CYS A 607 3.18 -12.99 -28.54
CA CYS A 607 2.76 -13.93 -27.53
C CYS A 607 1.25 -13.76 -27.39
N SER A 608 0.46 -14.61 -28.05
CA SER A 608 -0.93 -14.85 -27.63
C SER A 608 -0.95 -16.18 -26.86
N PRO A 609 -1.23 -16.17 -25.55
CA PRO A 609 -1.63 -17.37 -24.83
C PRO A 609 -3.01 -17.84 -25.33
N GLY A 610 -3.30 -19.13 -25.14
CA GLY A 610 -4.61 -19.70 -25.43
C GLY A 610 -5.64 -19.24 -24.41
N TYR A 611 -6.42 -18.22 -24.76
CA TYR A 611 -7.63 -17.84 -24.02
C TYR A 611 -8.79 -18.72 -24.49
N ASN A 612 -9.67 -19.14 -23.56
CA ASN A 612 -10.90 -19.84 -23.90
C ASN A 612 -12.05 -18.84 -23.90
N PHE A 613 -12.50 -18.43 -25.09
CA PHE A 613 -13.64 -17.53 -25.23
C PHE A 613 -14.96 -18.31 -25.22
N PHE A 614 -15.85 -17.98 -24.28
CA PHE A 614 -17.22 -18.51 -24.24
C PHE A 614 -18.20 -17.54 -24.89
N TRP A 615 -18.97 -18.05 -25.86
CA TRP A 615 -20.02 -17.29 -26.55
C TRP A 615 -21.40 -17.79 -26.13
N PHE A 616 -22.18 -16.91 -25.50
CA PHE A 616 -23.55 -17.20 -25.08
C PHE A 616 -24.53 -16.80 -26.18
N SER A 617 -25.21 -17.78 -26.79
CA SER A 617 -26.19 -17.52 -27.86
C SER A 617 -27.62 -17.29 -27.36
N ASN A 618 -27.90 -17.45 -26.06
CA ASN A 618 -29.25 -17.38 -25.51
C ASN A 618 -29.32 -16.58 -24.18
N PRO A 619 -29.91 -15.37 -24.16
CA PRO A 619 -29.77 -14.41 -23.05
C PRO A 619 -30.76 -14.59 -21.89
N LEU A 620 -31.38 -15.76 -21.68
CA LEU A 620 -32.54 -15.88 -20.78
C LEU A 620 -32.56 -17.06 -19.78
N ASN A 621 -31.60 -17.99 -19.82
CA ASN A 621 -31.50 -19.06 -18.81
C ASN A 621 -30.05 -19.21 -18.35
N LEU A 622 -29.83 -19.37 -17.04
CA LEU A 622 -28.56 -19.82 -16.50
C LEU A 622 -28.26 -21.21 -17.09
N GLU A 623 -27.12 -21.35 -17.77
CA GLU A 623 -26.64 -22.63 -18.30
C GLU A 623 -25.41 -23.07 -17.49
N THR A 624 -25.43 -24.31 -17.01
CA THR A 624 -24.28 -24.91 -16.31
C THR A 624 -23.16 -25.20 -17.32
N ILE A 625 -22.00 -24.60 -17.09
CA ILE A 625 -20.76 -24.81 -17.83
C ILE A 625 -19.81 -25.56 -16.91
N CYS A 626 -19.37 -26.76 -17.31
CA CYS A 626 -18.30 -27.49 -16.63
C CYS A 626 -17.03 -27.49 -17.49
N LEU A 627 -15.92 -27.06 -16.91
CA LEU A 627 -14.62 -26.93 -17.55
C LEU A 627 -13.60 -27.84 -16.88
N GLU A 628 -13.05 -28.79 -17.63
CA GLU A 628 -11.88 -29.53 -17.19
C GLU A 628 -10.60 -28.82 -17.60
N ALA A 629 -9.74 -28.55 -16.63
CA ALA A 629 -8.40 -28.01 -16.83
C ALA A 629 -7.36 -28.84 -16.07
N ALA A 630 -6.10 -28.74 -16.47
CA ALA A 630 -4.99 -29.29 -15.71
C ALA A 630 -4.04 -28.16 -15.32
N ASN A 631 -3.47 -28.21 -14.11
CA ASN A 631 -2.37 -27.34 -13.76
C ASN A 631 -1.11 -27.81 -14.50
N GLU A 632 -0.90 -27.28 -15.70
CA GLU A 632 0.32 -27.55 -16.49
C GLU A 632 1.49 -26.65 -16.09
N SER A 633 1.30 -25.77 -15.10
CA SER A 633 2.36 -24.90 -14.61
C SER A 633 3.33 -25.67 -13.71
N THR A 634 4.52 -25.13 -13.50
CA THR A 634 5.52 -25.69 -12.60
C THR A 634 5.26 -25.38 -11.13
N GLU A 635 4.21 -24.61 -10.83
CA GLU A 635 3.89 -24.08 -9.50
C GLU A 635 2.44 -24.44 -9.13
N ALA A 636 2.13 -24.58 -7.84
CA ALA A 636 0.77 -24.87 -7.40
C ALA A 636 -0.13 -23.63 -7.59
N TRP A 637 -1.36 -23.79 -8.08
CA TRP A 637 -2.31 -22.69 -8.11
C TRP A 637 -2.91 -22.48 -6.72
N ASN A 638 -2.72 -21.29 -6.18
CA ASN A 638 -3.30 -20.86 -4.91
C ASN A 638 -4.67 -20.21 -5.10
N TYR A 639 -4.95 -19.72 -6.31
CA TYR A 639 -6.17 -19.01 -6.65
C TYR A 639 -6.70 -19.41 -8.02
N LEU A 640 -8.01 -19.39 -8.18
CA LEU A 640 -8.71 -19.35 -9.45
C LEU A 640 -9.22 -17.92 -9.69
N VAL A 641 -8.97 -17.36 -10.86
CA VAL A 641 -9.44 -16.04 -11.26
C VAL A 641 -10.55 -16.20 -12.28
N ILE A 642 -11.67 -15.53 -12.04
CA ILE A 642 -12.76 -15.39 -13.01
C ILE A 642 -12.82 -13.92 -13.42
N SER A 643 -12.52 -13.61 -14.68
CA SER A 643 -12.47 -12.25 -15.20
C SER A 643 -13.38 -12.04 -16.41
N LYS A 644 -13.89 -10.82 -16.57
CA LYS A 644 -14.63 -10.39 -17.76
C LYS A 644 -13.77 -9.42 -18.57
N GLU A 645 -13.39 -9.82 -19.78
CA GLU A 645 -12.73 -8.93 -20.72
C GLU A 645 -13.76 -7.99 -21.39
N ALA A 646 -13.58 -6.68 -21.21
CA ALA A 646 -14.47 -5.69 -21.80
C ALA A 646 -14.05 -5.36 -23.23
N ALA A 647 -14.96 -5.59 -24.18
CA ALA A 647 -14.87 -5.00 -25.51
C ALA A 647 -16.11 -4.17 -25.85
N GLY A 648 -16.49 -3.28 -24.93
CA GLY A 648 -17.56 -2.31 -25.13
C GLY A 648 -18.36 -1.96 -23.87
N PRO A 649 -18.99 -0.79 -23.83
CA PRO A 649 -19.80 -0.36 -22.70
C PRO A 649 -21.06 -1.23 -22.54
N GLY A 650 -21.27 -1.80 -21.34
CA GLY A 650 -22.59 -2.25 -20.88
C GLY A 650 -22.89 -3.76 -20.89
N GLY A 651 -21.89 -4.63 -20.98
CA GLY A 651 -22.10 -6.07 -20.78
C GLY A 651 -21.95 -6.48 -19.32
N SER A 652 -22.73 -7.45 -18.85
CA SER A 652 -22.49 -8.11 -17.55
C SER A 652 -22.58 -9.63 -17.68
N VAL A 653 -21.65 -10.33 -17.04
CA VAL A 653 -21.72 -11.78 -16.84
C VAL A 653 -22.21 -12.02 -15.42
N LEU A 654 -23.24 -12.85 -15.30
CA LEU A 654 -23.74 -13.31 -14.03
C LEU A 654 -23.26 -14.74 -13.81
N VAL A 655 -22.71 -15.04 -12.65
CA VAL A 655 -22.18 -16.34 -12.27
C VAL A 655 -22.91 -16.80 -11.00
N ASP A 656 -23.36 -18.06 -11.01
CA ASP A 656 -24.03 -18.73 -9.90
C ASP A 656 -23.58 -20.20 -9.82
N ASN A 657 -23.89 -20.90 -8.72
CA ASN A 657 -23.61 -22.32 -8.50
C ASN A 657 -22.19 -22.75 -8.89
N LEU A 658 -21.18 -21.99 -8.46
CA LEU A 658 -19.79 -22.30 -8.77
C LEU A 658 -19.35 -23.52 -7.94
N HIS A 659 -18.80 -24.51 -8.61
CA HIS A 659 -18.35 -25.77 -8.04
C HIS A 659 -17.00 -26.13 -8.64
N ILE A 660 -16.04 -26.45 -7.77
CA ILE A 660 -14.66 -26.75 -8.19
C ILE A 660 -14.27 -28.10 -7.61
N THR A 661 -14.05 -29.08 -8.47
CA THR A 661 -13.49 -30.39 -8.09
C THR A 661 -12.08 -30.55 -8.61
N SER A 662 -11.26 -31.33 -7.94
CA SER A 662 -9.94 -31.73 -8.40
C SER A 662 -9.78 -33.23 -8.43
N ASP A 663 -9.08 -33.69 -9.45
CA ASP A 663 -8.57 -35.04 -9.56
C ASP A 663 -7.04 -34.95 -9.46
N CYS A 664 -6.58 -34.68 -8.24
CA CYS A 664 -5.19 -34.87 -7.86
C CYS A 664 -5.00 -36.34 -7.51
N CYS A 665 -4.22 -37.09 -8.31
CA CYS A 665 -3.87 -38.46 -7.93
C CYS A 665 -3.15 -38.45 -6.57
N ASP A 666 -3.79 -38.94 -5.53
CA ASP A 666 -3.18 -39.16 -4.22
C ASP A 666 -1.96 -40.11 -4.34
N GLY A 667 -0.76 -39.54 -4.47
CA GLY A 667 0.54 -40.02 -3.98
C GLY A 667 0.97 -41.50 -4.09
N TYR A 668 0.34 -42.38 -4.86
CA TYR A 668 0.62 -43.83 -4.80
C TYR A 668 0.74 -44.59 -6.14
N ASN A 669 0.98 -43.91 -7.27
CA ASN A 669 1.37 -44.60 -8.50
C ASN A 669 2.39 -43.77 -9.32
N PRO A 670 3.53 -44.35 -9.76
CA PRO A 670 4.68 -43.56 -10.20
C PRO A 670 4.59 -43.13 -11.66
N CYS A 671 4.83 -41.86 -11.93
CA CYS A 671 5.18 -41.36 -13.27
C CYS A 671 6.65 -41.71 -13.57
N GLY A 672 6.89 -42.69 -14.45
CA GLY A 672 8.23 -43.00 -14.96
C GLY A 672 8.57 -42.19 -16.21
N LEU A 673 9.85 -41.84 -16.41
CA LEU A 673 10.34 -41.26 -17.66
C LEU A 673 10.66 -42.40 -18.65
N GLU A 674 9.96 -42.44 -19.77
CA GLU A 674 10.15 -43.44 -20.84
C GLU A 674 10.97 -42.83 -21.99
N ILE A 675 12.18 -43.35 -22.23
CA ILE A 675 13.02 -42.93 -23.36
C ILE A 675 12.95 -44.02 -24.43
N ILE A 676 12.40 -43.66 -25.60
CA ILE A 676 12.26 -44.56 -26.74
C ILE A 676 13.21 -44.10 -27.85
N GLU A 677 14.27 -44.87 -28.11
CA GLU A 677 15.09 -44.71 -29.31
C GLU A 677 14.92 -45.92 -30.25
N THR A 678 14.72 -45.63 -31.53
CA THR A 678 14.57 -46.63 -32.59
C THR A 678 15.82 -46.73 -33.45
N CYS A 679 16.44 -47.92 -33.50
CA CYS A 679 17.54 -48.21 -34.40
C CYS A 679 17.07 -49.16 -35.52
N LYS A 680 16.80 -48.58 -36.69
CA LYS A 680 16.65 -49.13 -38.06
C LYS A 680 15.94 -50.48 -38.31
N ASP A 681 15.29 -51.07 -37.32
CA ASP A 681 14.30 -52.18 -37.34
C ASP A 681 14.04 -52.74 -35.91
N HIS A 682 14.70 -52.19 -34.87
CA HIS A 682 14.50 -52.55 -33.46
C HIS A 682 14.18 -51.31 -32.61
N SER A 683 13.13 -51.39 -31.78
CA SER A 683 12.82 -50.42 -30.72
C SER A 683 13.41 -50.91 -29.40
N VAL A 684 14.24 -50.10 -28.75
CA VAL A 684 14.71 -50.37 -27.39
C VAL A 684 14.12 -49.28 -26.50
N THR A 685 13.31 -49.68 -25.52
CA THR A 685 12.75 -48.78 -24.51
C THR A 685 13.59 -48.89 -23.25
N LEU A 686 14.05 -47.74 -22.76
CA LEU A 686 14.71 -47.60 -21.46
C LEU A 686 13.77 -46.82 -20.54
N THR A 687 13.39 -47.42 -19.41
CA THR A 687 12.55 -46.77 -18.40
C THR A 687 13.40 -46.53 -17.16
N VAL A 688 13.59 -45.25 -16.81
CA VAL A 688 14.36 -44.85 -15.63
C VAL A 688 13.37 -44.57 -14.51
N LEU A 689 13.46 -45.32 -13.42
CA LEU A 689 12.63 -45.17 -12.22
C LEU A 689 13.46 -44.55 -11.09
N GLN A 690 12.79 -43.91 -10.14
CA GLN A 690 13.43 -43.24 -9.00
C GLN A 690 14.28 -44.20 -8.14
N ASP A 691 13.97 -45.51 -8.17
CA ASP A 691 14.67 -46.57 -7.42
C ASP A 691 15.43 -47.59 -8.31
N GLY A 692 15.72 -47.24 -9.57
CA GLY A 692 16.53 -48.08 -10.48
C GLY A 692 16.17 -47.95 -11.95
N ILE A 693 16.91 -48.64 -12.83
CA ILE A 693 16.62 -48.66 -14.28
C ILE A 693 16.00 -50.00 -14.64
N GLU A 694 14.85 -49.98 -15.31
CA GLU A 694 14.23 -51.18 -15.89
C GLU A 694 14.42 -51.19 -17.40
N ILE A 695 14.97 -52.29 -17.93
CA ILE A 695 15.14 -52.50 -19.37
C ILE A 695 14.29 -53.71 -19.78
N PRO A 696 13.05 -53.51 -20.23
CA PRO A 696 12.25 -54.60 -20.77
C PRO A 696 12.81 -55.00 -22.14
N MET A 697 13.60 -56.08 -22.20
CA MET A 697 14.13 -56.59 -23.47
C MET A 697 13.07 -57.39 -24.23
N TYR A 698 12.57 -56.85 -25.34
CA TYR A 698 11.69 -57.57 -26.28
C TYR A 698 12.41 -58.25 -27.45
N ASN A 699 13.74 -58.24 -27.51
CA ASN A 699 14.50 -58.87 -28.60
C ASN A 699 15.74 -59.64 -28.12
N SER A 700 15.91 -60.87 -28.60
CA SER A 700 16.93 -61.84 -28.13
C SER A 700 18.36 -61.57 -28.58
N ASP A 701 18.59 -60.55 -29.42
CA ASP A 701 19.83 -60.41 -30.20
C ASP A 701 20.66 -59.17 -29.80
N CYS A 702 20.31 -58.51 -28.70
CA CYS A 702 21.03 -57.36 -28.16
C CYS A 702 21.84 -57.75 -26.92
N CYS A 703 22.96 -57.07 -26.70
CA CYS A 703 23.77 -57.17 -25.48
C CYS A 703 23.85 -55.80 -24.81
N VAL A 704 23.77 -55.78 -23.47
CA VAL A 704 23.87 -54.57 -22.65
C VAL A 704 25.09 -54.69 -21.75
N SER A 705 25.95 -53.67 -21.72
CA SER A 705 27.07 -53.58 -20.78
C SER A 705 27.05 -52.27 -20.02
N TRP A 706 27.53 -52.30 -18.79
CA TRP A 706 27.53 -51.15 -17.88
C TRP A 706 28.95 -50.76 -17.51
N THR A 707 29.25 -49.47 -17.46
CA THR A 707 30.48 -48.92 -16.86
C THR A 707 30.14 -47.83 -15.84
N GLY A 708 31.00 -47.66 -14.82
CA GLY A 708 30.85 -46.61 -13.80
C GLY A 708 30.15 -47.00 -12.49
N VAL A 709 29.49 -48.17 -12.41
CA VAL A 709 28.80 -48.63 -11.18
C VAL A 709 29.65 -49.63 -10.38
N PRO A 710 30.12 -49.31 -9.15
CA PRO A 710 30.96 -50.19 -8.35
C PRO A 710 30.24 -51.50 -7.98
N GLY A 711 30.90 -52.64 -8.23
CA GLY A 711 30.38 -53.97 -7.85
C GLY A 711 29.72 -54.76 -8.99
N ILE A 712 29.51 -54.14 -10.17
CA ILE A 712 29.03 -54.84 -11.36
C ILE A 712 30.23 -55.15 -12.27
N PRO A 713 30.54 -56.43 -12.55
CA PRO A 713 31.64 -56.78 -13.44
C PRO A 713 31.32 -56.28 -14.86
N THR A 714 32.24 -55.49 -15.44
CA THR A 714 32.20 -55.09 -16.85
C THR A 714 32.37 -56.34 -17.73
N ILE A 715 31.26 -56.91 -18.16
CA ILE A 715 31.24 -57.97 -19.17
C ILE A 715 31.05 -57.26 -20.52
N GLY A 716 32.12 -57.15 -21.30
CA GLY A 716 32.03 -56.60 -22.66
C GLY A 716 31.22 -57.52 -23.56
N CYS A 717 30.40 -56.94 -24.44
CA CYS A 717 29.60 -57.71 -25.39
C CYS A 717 30.49 -58.56 -26.30
N PRO A 718 30.32 -59.89 -26.35
CA PRO A 718 31.14 -60.75 -27.19
C PRO A 718 30.81 -60.52 -28.68
N PRO A 719 31.79 -60.60 -29.59
CA PRO A 719 31.64 -60.21 -30.99
C PRO A 719 30.82 -61.19 -31.87
N ASN A 720 30.00 -62.07 -31.30
CA ASN A 720 29.15 -63.00 -32.08
C ASN A 720 27.72 -63.08 -31.53
N PRO A 721 26.69 -62.78 -32.34
CA PRO A 721 25.29 -62.83 -31.94
C PRO A 721 24.80 -64.28 -31.93
N GLY A 722 24.54 -64.84 -30.75
CA GLY A 722 24.04 -66.21 -30.63
C GLY A 722 23.99 -66.78 -29.21
N MET A 723 24.10 -65.95 -28.17
CA MET A 723 23.85 -66.39 -26.78
C MET A 723 22.42 -66.01 -26.35
N PRO A 724 21.77 -66.81 -25.48
CA PRO A 724 20.44 -66.49 -24.98
C PRO A 724 20.43 -65.19 -24.18
N ALA A 725 19.32 -64.46 -24.25
CA ALA A 725 19.10 -63.17 -23.58
C ALA A 725 19.54 -63.21 -22.10
N GLN A 726 20.38 -62.25 -21.71
CA GLN A 726 20.72 -62.05 -20.30
C GLN A 726 19.63 -61.20 -19.65
N ASN A 727 18.79 -61.81 -18.80
CA ASN A 727 17.90 -61.03 -17.94
C ASN A 727 18.74 -60.42 -16.81
N PHE A 728 18.83 -59.10 -16.78
CA PHE A 728 19.32 -58.37 -15.61
C PHE A 728 18.13 -58.08 -14.70
N ASN A 729 18.21 -58.45 -13.42
CA ASN A 729 17.29 -57.91 -12.41
C ASN A 729 17.64 -56.43 -12.16
N ASN A 730 16.66 -55.63 -11.71
CA ASN A 730 16.81 -54.20 -11.42
C ASN A 730 18.16 -53.89 -10.77
N ILE A 731 18.93 -53.03 -11.46
CA ILE A 731 20.21 -52.55 -10.94
C ILE A 731 19.93 -51.27 -10.17
N ASN A 732 20.22 -51.32 -8.88
CA ASN A 732 20.05 -50.18 -7.99
C ASN A 732 21.30 -49.30 -8.07
N VAL A 733 21.19 -48.11 -8.65
CA VAL A 733 22.29 -47.15 -8.80
C VAL A 733 22.15 -46.07 -7.72
N PRO A 734 23.10 -45.95 -6.78
CA PRO A 734 23.04 -44.94 -5.73
C PRO A 734 22.94 -43.49 -6.27
N TYR A 735 22.18 -42.65 -5.58
CA TYR A 735 22.01 -41.22 -5.91
C TYR A 735 23.37 -40.50 -6.02
N GLY A 736 23.54 -39.68 -7.06
CA GLY A 736 24.76 -38.94 -7.40
C GLY A 736 25.85 -39.76 -8.10
N GLN A 737 25.62 -41.03 -8.43
CA GLN A 737 26.61 -41.88 -9.08
C GLN A 737 26.55 -41.81 -10.60
N TYR A 738 27.71 -41.63 -11.24
CA TYR A 738 27.86 -41.67 -12.70
C TYR A 738 27.75 -43.09 -13.23
N TYR A 739 26.96 -43.28 -14.29
CA TYR A 739 26.87 -44.53 -15.01
C TYR A 739 26.89 -44.30 -16.52
N CYS A 740 27.38 -45.29 -17.26
CA CYS A 740 27.19 -45.40 -18.70
C CYS A 740 26.63 -46.79 -19.01
N VAL A 741 25.55 -46.84 -19.79
CA VAL A 741 24.99 -48.07 -20.35
C VAL A 741 25.24 -48.10 -21.85
N GLU A 742 25.79 -49.21 -22.32
CA GLU A 742 26.05 -49.46 -23.73
C GLU A 742 25.18 -50.62 -24.19
N VAL A 743 24.33 -50.39 -25.19
CA VAL A 743 23.47 -51.39 -25.81
C VAL A 743 23.95 -51.66 -27.23
N VAL A 744 24.33 -52.92 -27.52
CA VAL A 744 24.80 -53.36 -28.83
C VAL A 744 23.82 -54.38 -29.41
N CYS A 745 23.17 -54.04 -30.51
CA CYS A 745 22.24 -54.89 -31.25
C CYS A 745 22.76 -55.09 -32.68
N GLY A 746 23.47 -56.19 -32.94
CA GLY A 746 24.14 -56.42 -34.23
C GLY A 746 25.21 -55.37 -34.53
N ASP A 747 25.08 -54.63 -35.64
CA ASP A 747 25.99 -53.54 -36.02
C ASP A 747 25.60 -52.18 -35.40
N CYS A 748 24.47 -52.10 -34.68
CA CYS A 748 24.03 -50.88 -34.00
C CYS A 748 24.57 -50.83 -32.57
N LYS A 749 25.18 -49.71 -32.20
CA LYS A 749 25.75 -49.43 -30.88
C LYS A 749 25.16 -48.12 -30.34
N LEU A 750 24.49 -48.20 -29.20
CA LEU A 750 23.95 -47.06 -28.46
C LEU A 750 24.70 -46.96 -27.11
N GLU A 751 25.11 -45.76 -26.74
CA GLU A 751 25.80 -45.48 -25.48
C GLU A 751 25.10 -44.30 -24.81
N TYR A 752 24.64 -44.50 -23.58
CA TYR A 752 23.98 -43.47 -22.79
C TYR A 752 24.68 -43.33 -21.44
N CYS A 753 25.07 -42.12 -21.09
CA CYS A 753 25.77 -41.82 -19.84
C CYS A 753 25.04 -40.74 -19.06
N GLY A 754 24.98 -40.87 -17.73
CA GLY A 754 24.30 -39.91 -16.86
C GLY A 754 24.67 -40.08 -15.38
N TYR A 755 24.14 -39.21 -14.53
CA TYR A 755 24.23 -39.32 -13.07
C TYR A 755 22.87 -39.70 -12.52
N ALA A 756 22.82 -40.68 -11.62
CA ALA A 756 21.58 -41.07 -10.96
C ALA A 756 21.06 -39.91 -10.09
N GLY A 757 19.90 -39.36 -10.43
CA GLY A 757 19.28 -38.23 -9.71
C GLY A 757 19.22 -36.90 -10.47
N ASP A 758 19.91 -36.77 -11.60
CA ASP A 758 19.86 -35.57 -12.45
C ASP A 758 19.11 -35.87 -13.76
N LEU A 759 17.78 -35.71 -13.75
CA LEU A 759 16.97 -35.66 -14.97
C LEU A 759 16.11 -34.40 -14.89
N CYS A 760 16.63 -33.28 -15.39
CA CYS A 760 15.88 -32.17 -16.00
C CYS A 760 16.78 -30.96 -16.24
N LEU A 761 17.73 -31.00 -17.18
CA LEU A 761 18.20 -29.81 -17.90
C LEU A 761 18.89 -30.23 -19.20
N ASP A 762 18.33 -29.84 -20.36
CA ASP A 762 19.20 -29.30 -21.42
C ASP A 762 18.44 -28.42 -22.43
N GLY A 763 19.11 -27.34 -22.87
CA GLY A 763 18.72 -26.54 -24.03
C GLY A 763 18.31 -25.09 -23.73
N GLY A 764 19.28 -24.20 -23.55
CA GLY A 764 19.08 -22.84 -23.04
C GLY A 764 18.41 -21.79 -23.95
N LYS A 765 17.86 -20.77 -23.28
CA LYS A 765 17.86 -19.33 -23.60
C LYS A 765 17.30 -18.57 -22.38
N MET A 766 17.98 -17.51 -21.94
CA MET A 766 17.56 -16.63 -20.84
C MET A 766 16.38 -15.74 -21.25
N PRO A 767 15.43 -15.40 -20.35
CA PRO A 767 14.63 -14.19 -20.46
C PRO A 767 15.40 -12.99 -19.87
N GLU A 768 15.31 -11.88 -20.59
CA GLU A 768 15.83 -10.57 -20.23
C GLU A 768 14.84 -9.83 -19.31
N GLY A 769 15.40 -9.07 -18.36
CA GLY A 769 14.82 -7.82 -17.87
C GLY A 769 14.05 -7.89 -16.56
N LEU A 770 14.60 -7.27 -15.51
CA LEU A 770 13.91 -6.20 -14.81
C LEU A 770 14.91 -5.29 -14.09
N ASN A 771 14.84 -4.00 -14.45
CA ASN A 771 15.34 -2.88 -13.68
C ASN A 771 14.24 -2.48 -12.69
N GLN A 772 14.50 -2.45 -11.39
CA GLN A 772 14.29 -1.29 -10.51
C GLN A 772 14.75 -1.60 -9.07
N ALA A 773 14.91 -0.53 -8.29
CA ALA A 773 15.76 -0.47 -7.11
C ALA A 773 14.95 -0.51 -5.81
N ILE A 774 15.36 -1.36 -4.85
CA ILE A 774 14.81 -1.40 -3.47
C ILE A 774 15.95 -1.66 -2.45
N PRO A 775 15.76 -1.46 -1.13
CA PRO A 775 16.71 -0.85 -0.22
C PRO A 775 17.71 -1.89 0.31
N ASN A 776 18.71 -1.43 1.08
CA ASN A 776 19.62 -2.33 1.78
C ASN A 776 18.86 -3.23 2.78
N GLN A 777 18.36 -4.39 2.34
CA GLN A 777 17.94 -5.44 3.26
C GLN A 777 19.18 -5.93 4.00
N LYS A 778 19.27 -5.61 5.30
CA LYS A 778 20.12 -6.35 6.22
C LYS A 778 19.36 -7.61 6.60
N THR A 779 19.63 -8.72 5.93
CA THR A 779 19.22 -10.03 6.49
C THR A 779 19.97 -10.22 7.82
N PRO A 780 19.29 -10.42 8.96
CA PRO A 780 19.95 -10.67 10.23
C PRO A 780 20.88 -11.87 10.11
N GLY A 781 22.19 -11.66 10.27
CA GLY A 781 23.18 -12.75 10.31
C GLY A 781 24.22 -12.81 9.19
N ILE A 782 24.15 -11.94 8.16
CA ILE A 782 25.23 -11.77 7.17
C ILE A 782 25.61 -10.29 7.08
N GLN A 783 26.92 -10.01 7.08
CA GLN A 783 27.53 -8.70 6.99
C GLN A 783 28.44 -8.62 5.76
N LEU A 784 28.44 -7.46 5.11
CA LEU A 784 29.32 -7.13 3.99
C LEU A 784 30.23 -5.96 4.37
N ALA A 785 31.55 -6.17 4.38
CA ALA A 785 32.52 -5.13 4.72
C ALA A 785 33.86 -5.31 3.99
N PRO A 786 34.62 -4.23 3.71
CA PRO A 786 34.23 -2.83 3.86
C PRO A 786 33.22 -2.42 2.77
N ASN A 787 32.46 -1.34 3.03
CA ASN A 787 31.64 -0.68 2.03
C ASN A 787 31.65 0.83 2.35
N PRO A 788 32.29 1.69 1.54
CA PRO A 788 32.89 1.41 0.23
C PRO A 788 34.12 0.48 0.29
N ALA A 789 34.40 -0.23 -0.81
CA ALA A 789 35.49 -1.18 -0.96
C ALA A 789 36.40 -0.81 -2.13
N SER A 790 37.71 -1.09 -2.04
CA SER A 790 38.67 -0.76 -3.11
C SER A 790 39.34 -1.96 -3.77
N LEU A 791 39.53 -3.06 -3.04
CA LEU A 791 40.26 -4.24 -3.56
C LEU A 791 39.49 -5.54 -3.34
N GLN A 792 38.77 -5.63 -2.22
CA GLN A 792 38.04 -6.81 -1.81
C GLN A 792 36.85 -6.41 -0.93
N ILE A 793 35.87 -7.29 -0.88
CA ILE A 793 34.77 -7.32 0.08
C ILE A 793 34.83 -8.63 0.84
N GLU A 794 34.35 -8.64 2.07
CA GLU A 794 34.21 -9.82 2.91
C GLU A 794 32.73 -10.01 3.26
N LEU A 795 32.18 -11.18 2.94
CA LEU A 795 30.94 -11.66 3.52
C LEU A 795 31.27 -12.39 4.82
N SER A 796 30.69 -12.00 5.94
CA SER A 796 30.83 -12.70 7.22
C SER A 796 29.50 -12.86 7.90
N GLY A 797 29.27 -13.96 8.62
CA GLY A 797 27.94 -14.22 9.17
C GLY A 797 27.70 -15.65 9.64
N ASN A 798 26.74 -15.84 10.54
CA ASN A 798 26.36 -17.16 11.06
C ASN A 798 25.48 -17.98 10.10
N LEU A 799 25.04 -17.39 8.98
CA LEU A 799 24.26 -18.06 7.93
C LEU A 799 25.11 -18.48 6.73
N LEU A 800 26.43 -18.23 6.75
CA LEU A 800 27.35 -18.70 5.71
C LEU A 800 27.58 -20.21 5.83
N GLN A 801 27.29 -20.94 4.76
CA GLN A 801 27.51 -22.39 4.67
C GLN A 801 28.34 -22.71 3.43
N ILE A 802 29.27 -23.65 3.57
CA ILE A 802 30.08 -24.12 2.45
C ILE A 802 29.16 -24.71 1.37
N GLY A 803 29.34 -24.25 0.13
CA GLY A 803 28.55 -24.70 -1.02
C GLY A 803 27.41 -23.75 -1.43
N GLN A 804 27.06 -22.76 -0.60
CA GLN A 804 26.23 -21.62 -1.07
C GLN A 804 26.93 -20.89 -2.21
N SER A 805 26.18 -20.45 -3.22
CA SER A 805 26.72 -19.64 -4.31
C SER A 805 26.56 -18.16 -4.00
N TRP A 806 27.53 -17.34 -4.43
CA TRP A 806 27.40 -15.89 -4.40
C TRP A 806 27.61 -15.33 -5.81
N GLU A 807 26.88 -14.27 -6.13
CA GLU A 807 26.86 -13.64 -7.46
C GLU A 807 26.90 -12.12 -7.31
N ILE A 808 27.73 -11.44 -8.12
CA ILE A 808 27.84 -9.98 -8.15
C ILE A 808 27.38 -9.46 -9.50
N TYR A 809 26.55 -8.42 -9.48
CA TYR A 809 25.95 -7.78 -10.64
C TYR A 809 26.37 -6.31 -10.73
N ASP A 810 26.57 -5.82 -11.96
CA ASP A 810 26.71 -4.39 -12.24
C ASP A 810 25.34 -3.68 -12.28
N LEU A 811 25.34 -2.35 -12.44
CA LEU A 811 24.13 -1.51 -12.50
C LEU A 811 23.13 -1.89 -13.59
N ASN A 812 23.53 -2.65 -14.62
CA ASN A 812 22.64 -3.08 -15.70
C ASN A 812 22.06 -4.48 -15.43
N GLY A 813 22.20 -5.01 -14.21
CA GLY A 813 21.79 -6.37 -13.86
C GLY A 813 22.65 -7.47 -14.49
N ARG A 814 23.80 -7.12 -15.11
CA ARG A 814 24.70 -8.10 -15.70
C ARG A 814 25.57 -8.72 -14.62
N ARG A 815 25.58 -10.04 -14.53
CA ARG A 815 26.47 -10.79 -13.64
C ARG A 815 27.93 -10.58 -14.07
N VAL A 816 28.73 -9.94 -13.22
CA VAL A 816 30.14 -9.63 -13.47
C VAL A 816 31.09 -10.58 -12.73
N HIS A 817 30.63 -11.19 -11.64
CA HIS A 817 31.44 -12.13 -10.86
C HIS A 817 30.57 -13.15 -10.13
N ALA A 818 31.09 -14.34 -9.86
CA ALA A 818 30.38 -15.37 -9.11
C ALA A 818 31.36 -16.38 -8.51
N GLY A 819 30.92 -17.08 -7.47
CA GLY A 819 31.67 -18.16 -6.84
C GLY A 819 30.85 -18.90 -5.80
N PHE A 820 31.54 -19.66 -4.97
CA PHE A 820 30.94 -20.43 -3.87
C PHE A 820 31.58 -20.03 -2.55
N ILE A 821 30.81 -20.11 -1.47
CA ILE A 821 31.31 -19.95 -0.10
C ILE A 821 32.23 -21.14 0.23
N GLN A 822 33.47 -20.85 0.60
CA GLN A 822 34.50 -21.83 0.95
C GLN A 822 34.80 -21.85 2.46
N SER A 823 34.14 -20.99 3.24
CA SER A 823 34.37 -20.80 4.68
C SER A 823 33.07 -20.40 5.36
N GLU A 824 32.71 -21.09 6.44
CA GLU A 824 31.50 -20.85 7.25
C GLU A 824 31.61 -19.60 8.14
N VAL A 825 32.78 -18.99 8.23
CA VAL A 825 33.04 -17.82 9.09
C VAL A 825 33.04 -16.53 8.27
N ALA A 826 33.80 -16.53 7.18
CA ALA A 826 33.95 -15.39 6.30
C ALA A 826 34.44 -15.82 4.92
N GLN A 827 33.93 -15.18 3.87
CA GLN A 827 34.34 -15.32 2.48
C GLN A 827 34.90 -14.00 1.96
N GLU A 828 36.19 -13.98 1.63
CA GLU A 828 36.82 -12.86 0.91
C GLU A 828 36.53 -12.98 -0.58
N ILE A 829 36.11 -11.88 -1.20
CA ILE A 829 35.85 -11.76 -2.64
C ILE A 829 36.67 -10.60 -3.18
N LYS A 830 37.57 -10.89 -4.12
CA LYS A 830 38.41 -9.88 -4.77
C LYS A 830 37.63 -9.16 -5.86
N ILE A 831 37.70 -7.84 -5.84
CA ILE A 831 37.00 -6.93 -6.77
C ILE A 831 37.96 -5.91 -7.39
N GLU A 832 39.26 -6.16 -7.34
CA GLU A 832 40.31 -5.26 -7.84
C GLU A 832 40.19 -4.99 -9.36
N GLU A 833 39.59 -5.93 -10.09
CA GLU A 833 39.35 -5.81 -11.53
C GLU A 833 38.06 -5.04 -11.89
N PHE A 834 37.24 -4.69 -10.88
CA PHE A 834 35.98 -4.01 -11.10
C PHE A 834 36.25 -2.52 -11.32
N THR A 835 35.52 -1.92 -12.26
CA THR A 835 35.52 -0.47 -12.44
C THR A 835 34.82 0.21 -11.27
N ASP A 836 35.22 1.42 -10.90
CA ASP A 836 34.56 2.18 -9.83
C ASP A 836 33.08 2.39 -10.14
N GLY A 837 32.21 2.17 -9.15
CA GLY A 837 30.77 2.13 -9.36
C GLY A 837 29.99 1.40 -8.26
N LEU A 838 28.66 1.33 -8.43
CA LEU A 838 27.75 0.59 -7.55
C LEU A 838 27.56 -0.84 -8.07
N TYR A 839 27.62 -1.82 -7.17
CA TYR A 839 27.43 -3.24 -7.46
C TYR A 839 26.44 -3.88 -6.48
N PHE A 840 25.82 -4.96 -6.90
CA PHE A 840 24.88 -5.76 -6.11
C PHE A 840 25.45 -7.15 -5.88
N ILE A 841 25.34 -7.68 -4.67
CA ILE A 841 25.73 -9.06 -4.34
C ILE A 841 24.52 -9.85 -3.85
N GLN A 842 24.40 -11.09 -4.32
CA GLN A 842 23.41 -12.06 -3.87
C GLN A 842 24.12 -13.31 -3.36
N LEU A 843 23.62 -13.90 -2.28
CA LEU A 843 23.99 -15.21 -1.76
C LEU A 843 22.80 -16.15 -1.92
N ARG A 844 23.00 -17.35 -2.48
CA ARG A 844 21.96 -18.34 -2.73
C ARG A 844 22.27 -19.66 -2.04
N ALA A 845 21.22 -20.32 -1.56
CA ALA A 845 21.28 -21.70 -1.10
C ALA A 845 21.52 -22.67 -2.28
N PRO A 846 21.94 -23.93 -2.03
CA PRO A 846 22.15 -24.93 -3.08
C PRO A 846 20.91 -25.23 -3.94
N ASP A 847 19.71 -24.97 -3.43
CA ASP A 847 18.42 -25.09 -4.13
C ASP A 847 18.04 -23.84 -4.96
N GLY A 848 18.88 -22.80 -4.95
CA GLY A 848 18.69 -21.57 -5.72
C GLY A 848 18.00 -20.42 -4.98
N VAL A 849 17.47 -20.67 -3.77
CA VAL A 849 16.79 -19.65 -2.94
C VAL A 849 17.77 -18.54 -2.53
N ILE A 850 17.38 -17.28 -2.69
CA ILE A 850 18.19 -16.13 -2.28
C ILE A 850 18.16 -16.01 -0.76
N LEU A 851 19.32 -16.16 -0.12
CA LEU A 851 19.48 -16.06 1.33
C LEU A 851 19.87 -14.65 1.80
N TYR A 852 20.54 -13.89 0.95
CA TYR A 852 21.01 -12.54 1.26
C TYR A 852 21.20 -11.72 -0.02
N SER A 853 20.80 -10.44 0.03
CA SER A 853 21.07 -9.48 -1.04
C SER A 853 21.51 -8.14 -0.46
N SER A 854 22.52 -7.52 -1.06
CA SER A 854 23.03 -6.22 -0.63
C SER A 854 23.73 -5.47 -1.76
N ARG A 855 24.11 -4.21 -1.52
CA ARG A 855 24.86 -3.37 -2.47
C ARG A 855 26.14 -2.81 -1.85
N PHE A 856 27.17 -2.64 -2.67
CA PHE A 856 28.41 -1.98 -2.26
C PHE A 856 28.98 -1.06 -3.33
N VAL A 857 29.73 -0.05 -2.89
CA VAL A 857 30.41 0.91 -3.76
C VAL A 857 31.86 0.50 -3.91
N LYS A 858 32.31 0.28 -5.16
CA LYS A 858 33.72 0.13 -5.52
C LYS A 858 34.34 1.51 -5.74
N GLN A 859 35.42 1.81 -5.01
CA GLN A 859 36.21 3.06 -5.08
C GLN A 859 37.63 2.84 -5.55
#